data_AF-M7SS75-F1
#
_entry.id   AF-M7SS75-F1
#
_cell.length_a   1.000
_cell.length_b   1.000
_cell.length_c   1.000
_cell.angle_alpha   90.00
_cell.angle_beta   90.00
_cell.angle_gamma   90.00
#
_symmetry.space_group_name_H-M   'P 1'
#
loop_
_entity.id
_entity.type
_entity.pdbx_description
1 polymer ?
#
loop_
_entity_poly.entity_id
_entity_poly.type
_entity_poly.pdbx_seq_one_letter_code
_entity_poly.pdbx_strand_id
1 'polypeptide(L)'
;MSSIKNVAIAGASGSLGSVIFAKLVDSGNFNVRVLRHTGSSSKFPAGTDVVDVDFDSIDSVKSALANQDAVISTISSVALHTQKTLIDGAIAAGVKRILPSDFGSNLDNPLARKLPVYTQKVEAQEYAKEKAKTTGLSYTFVYNSAFLDWGLKHSFVLNVSEHKASLIDGGDLPFSATTLSSVADGVIGVLTHPEETKNRTVFIHNVVVTQNKLLALAKKADPTKTWEVVPVKLNDLTAEADSRLAKGLFDMQTFGPYLFRAIFDPTYGGNFTGFTDNALLGVKEFSEEELYEVVNRESAVFIMAQVKIAVLDDYQEVSKPHFEKLRSSGYDVVIFTDTLLPYNHPDTPQDVKDALVQRLEPFAVICSMRERTPFPADLVNRLPNLKLLLTTGSRNASIDVAACHARDIVVAGTPAGGGGGAGPDSTTQHCVAMILGLARNLAHDDATFKAGGWQTTCATGLSGKVFGTVGLGRLGTSVSRIMHLAFGMRVVAWSANLTQEKADEMAQGAGLPVEDGNGVKTFRAVGREELFASADVVSVQIVLSVRSRGLVDKEDLGRMKKSALFVNTSRGPIVVEEALLDAANRGLIRGVALDVFEIEPLPLSSEWRSTKWGQGGRSHVLLTPHMGYVEEETLADWYKLQIENILRWKKGEALATVFKDSGY
;
A
#
# COMPACT_ATOMS: atom_id res chain seq x y z
N MET A 1 -1.06 -37.08 35.65
CA MET A 1 -1.19 -35.61 35.69
C MET A 1 -2.67 -35.28 35.51
N SER A 2 -3.14 -34.17 36.06
CA SER A 2 -4.47 -33.63 35.72
C SER A 2 -4.55 -33.41 34.22
N SER A 3 -5.72 -33.62 33.61
CA SER A 3 -5.98 -33.26 32.22
C SER A 3 -5.57 -31.81 31.94
N ILE A 4 -4.80 -31.55 30.88
CA ILE A 4 -4.45 -30.20 30.45
C ILE A 4 -5.72 -29.54 29.87
N LYS A 5 -6.11 -28.37 30.41
CA LYS A 5 -7.28 -27.62 29.94
C LYS A 5 -6.96 -26.18 29.61
N ASN A 6 -6.16 -25.50 30.42
CA ASN A 6 -5.77 -24.10 30.17
C ASN A 6 -4.41 -24.06 29.46
N VAL A 7 -4.38 -23.54 28.24
CA VAL A 7 -3.19 -23.55 27.38
C VAL A 7 -2.85 -22.14 26.96
N ALA A 8 -1.64 -21.70 27.31
CA ALA A 8 -1.07 -20.46 26.79
C ALA A 8 -0.22 -20.72 25.53
N ILE A 9 -0.25 -19.80 24.58
CA ILE A 9 0.60 -19.84 23.39
C ILE A 9 1.34 -18.51 23.18
N ALA A 10 2.67 -18.57 23.14
CA ALA A 10 3.53 -17.46 22.73
C ALA A 10 3.87 -17.59 21.24
N GLY A 11 3.78 -16.49 20.48
CA GLY A 11 4.04 -16.49 19.04
C GLY A 11 2.85 -16.91 18.17
N ALA A 12 1.62 -16.77 18.69
CA ALA A 12 0.37 -17.18 18.02
C ALA A 12 0.07 -16.49 16.68
N SER A 13 0.75 -15.39 16.35
CA SER A 13 0.60 -14.71 15.06
C SER A 13 1.61 -15.18 13.99
N GLY A 14 2.54 -16.07 14.35
CA GLY A 14 3.55 -16.61 13.42
C GLY A 14 3.00 -17.71 12.50
N SER A 15 3.79 -18.14 11.50
CA SER A 15 3.37 -19.12 10.50
C SER A 15 2.84 -20.43 11.11
N LEU A 16 3.57 -21.01 12.06
CA LEU A 16 3.13 -22.21 12.77
C LEU A 16 2.17 -21.86 13.92
N GLY A 17 2.48 -20.81 14.68
CA GLY A 17 1.70 -20.42 15.86
C GLY A 17 0.24 -20.10 15.56
N SER A 18 -0.05 -19.50 14.41
CA SER A 18 -1.42 -19.19 13.99
C SER A 18 -2.24 -20.44 13.67
N VAL A 19 -1.61 -21.46 13.08
CA VAL A 19 -2.25 -22.75 12.78
C VAL A 19 -2.49 -23.55 14.05
N ILE A 20 -1.53 -23.56 14.98
CA ILE A 20 -1.71 -24.17 16.31
C ILE A 20 -2.81 -23.47 17.09
N PHE A 21 -2.80 -22.13 17.12
CA PHE A 21 -3.83 -21.34 17.79
C PHE A 21 -5.23 -21.65 17.25
N ALA A 22 -5.40 -21.66 15.92
CA ALA A 22 -6.67 -22.00 15.29
C ALA A 22 -7.14 -23.40 15.70
N LYS A 23 -6.27 -24.42 15.61
CA LYS A 23 -6.64 -25.79 16.01
C LYS A 23 -6.95 -25.94 17.49
N LEU A 24 -6.24 -25.24 18.37
CA LEU A 24 -6.54 -25.24 19.80
C LEU A 24 -7.96 -24.73 20.05
N VAL A 25 -8.32 -23.60 19.42
CA VAL A 25 -9.66 -23.00 19.52
C VAL A 25 -10.73 -23.90 18.89
N ASP A 26 -10.51 -24.36 17.66
CA ASP A 26 -11.47 -25.18 16.90
C ASP A 26 -11.73 -26.54 17.55
N SER A 27 -10.76 -27.08 18.30
CA SER A 27 -10.94 -28.34 19.02
C SER A 27 -12.02 -28.26 20.11
N GLY A 28 -12.30 -27.05 20.63
CA GLY A 28 -13.20 -26.84 21.77
C GLY A 28 -12.74 -27.48 23.09
N ASN A 29 -11.55 -28.10 23.11
CA ASN A 29 -11.08 -28.91 24.23
C ASN A 29 -10.25 -28.12 25.27
N PHE A 30 -9.78 -26.92 24.88
CA PHE A 30 -8.85 -26.10 25.65
C PHE A 30 -9.37 -24.67 25.82
N ASN A 31 -9.08 -24.07 26.98
CA ASN A 31 -9.17 -22.63 27.18
C ASN A 31 -7.85 -22.01 26.74
N VAL A 32 -7.88 -21.23 25.66
CA VAL A 32 -6.67 -20.75 24.98
C VAL A 32 -6.37 -19.30 25.36
N ARG A 33 -5.17 -19.05 25.87
CA ARG A 33 -4.62 -17.71 26.09
C ARG A 33 -3.51 -17.41 25.12
N VAL A 34 -3.56 -16.24 24.48
CA VAL A 34 -2.47 -15.74 23.65
C VAL A 34 -1.56 -14.83 24.47
N LEU A 35 -0.26 -15.14 24.47
CA LEU A 35 0.78 -14.29 25.03
C LEU A 35 1.34 -13.41 23.91
N ARG A 36 0.97 -12.12 23.90
CA ARG A 36 1.40 -11.15 22.90
C ARG A 36 2.52 -10.30 23.47
N HIS A 37 3.59 -10.08 22.71
CA HIS A 37 4.67 -9.19 23.14
C HIS A 37 4.16 -7.75 23.34
N THR A 38 4.53 -7.10 24.43
CA THR A 38 4.17 -5.70 24.71
C THR A 38 4.57 -4.78 23.53
N GLY A 39 3.62 -4.01 23.00
CA GLY A 39 3.86 -3.15 21.82
C GLY A 39 3.68 -3.82 20.46
N SER A 40 3.31 -5.11 20.41
CA SER A 40 2.90 -5.76 19.17
C SER A 40 1.52 -5.27 18.71
N SER A 41 1.37 -5.04 17.40
CA SER A 41 0.10 -4.68 16.76
C SER A 41 -0.73 -5.89 16.27
N SER A 42 -0.28 -7.12 16.57
CA SER A 42 -0.96 -8.35 16.16
C SER A 42 -2.40 -8.39 16.68
N LYS A 43 -3.33 -8.71 15.77
CA LYS A 43 -4.77 -8.82 16.04
C LYS A 43 -5.20 -10.28 16.05
N PHE A 44 -6.13 -10.60 16.94
CA PHE A 44 -6.73 -11.92 17.10
C PHE A 44 -8.26 -11.80 17.00
N PRO A 45 -8.99 -12.89 16.69
CA PRO A 45 -10.45 -12.88 16.63
C PRO A 45 -11.09 -12.29 17.90
N ALA A 46 -12.23 -11.62 17.74
CA ALA A 46 -12.96 -11.03 18.87
C ALA A 46 -13.32 -12.10 19.91
N GLY A 47 -13.12 -11.79 21.19
CA GLY A 47 -13.33 -12.74 22.30
C GLY A 47 -12.15 -13.64 22.63
N THR A 48 -11.02 -13.55 21.90
CA THR A 48 -9.78 -14.25 22.28
C THR A 48 -9.21 -13.69 23.59
N ASP A 49 -8.83 -14.54 24.54
CA ASP A 49 -8.07 -14.14 25.74
C ASP A 49 -6.62 -13.80 25.32
N VAL A 50 -6.30 -12.52 25.28
CA VAL A 50 -4.98 -12.01 24.88
C VAL A 50 -4.39 -11.23 26.04
N VAL A 51 -3.18 -11.60 26.45
CA VAL A 51 -2.42 -10.91 27.51
C VAL A 51 -1.13 -10.37 26.90
N ASP A 52 -0.87 -9.08 27.13
CA ASP A 52 0.41 -8.46 26.77
C ASP A 52 1.49 -8.85 27.80
N VAL A 53 2.64 -9.28 27.28
CA VAL A 53 3.75 -9.85 28.06
C VAL A 53 5.05 -9.19 27.63
N ASP A 54 5.77 -8.65 28.61
CA ASP A 54 7.21 -8.43 28.52
C ASP A 54 7.93 -9.78 28.76
N PHE A 55 8.56 -10.31 27.70
CA PHE A 55 9.24 -11.60 27.73
C PHE A 55 10.66 -11.54 28.29
N ASP A 56 11.16 -10.35 28.64
CA ASP A 56 12.41 -10.16 29.38
C ASP A 56 12.20 -10.14 30.91
N SER A 57 10.94 -10.11 31.36
CA SER A 57 10.56 -10.07 32.78
C SER A 57 9.88 -11.36 33.24
N ILE A 58 10.52 -12.08 34.17
CA ILE A 58 9.96 -13.31 34.77
C ILE A 58 8.62 -13.02 35.47
N ASP A 59 8.48 -11.89 36.16
CA ASP A 59 7.24 -11.55 36.87
C ASP A 59 6.08 -11.23 35.92
N SER A 60 6.39 -10.59 34.79
CA SER A 60 5.43 -10.37 33.70
C SER A 60 4.94 -11.70 33.13
N VAL A 61 5.86 -12.59 32.76
CA VAL A 61 5.54 -13.94 32.24
C VAL A 61 4.74 -14.75 33.27
N LYS A 62 5.16 -14.76 34.53
CA LYS A 62 4.49 -15.46 35.63
C LYS A 62 3.03 -15.00 35.77
N SER A 63 2.81 -13.68 35.76
CA SER A 63 1.48 -13.09 35.90
C SER A 63 0.59 -13.49 34.72
N ALA A 64 1.12 -13.44 33.50
CA ALA A 64 0.39 -13.83 32.29
C ALA A 64 0.07 -15.33 32.23
N LEU A 65 0.91 -16.17 32.83
CA LEU A 65 0.72 -17.63 32.92
C LEU A 65 -0.08 -18.10 34.13
N ALA A 66 -0.63 -17.19 34.94
CA ALA A 66 -1.48 -17.56 36.06
C ALA A 66 -2.67 -18.44 35.60
N ASN A 67 -2.89 -19.54 36.31
CA ASN A 67 -3.92 -20.56 36.05
C ASN A 67 -3.79 -21.32 34.72
N GLN A 68 -2.61 -21.35 34.10
CA GLN A 68 -2.36 -22.14 32.89
C GLN A 68 -1.77 -23.52 33.23
N ASP A 69 -2.24 -24.58 32.57
CA ASP A 69 -1.72 -25.94 32.73
C ASP A 69 -0.50 -26.19 31.85
N ALA A 70 -0.52 -25.64 30.63
CA ALA A 70 0.53 -25.80 29.64
C ALA A 70 0.86 -24.50 28.91
N VAL A 71 2.10 -24.38 28.42
CA VAL A 71 2.52 -23.30 27.55
C VAL A 71 3.20 -23.84 26.29
N ILE A 72 2.79 -23.34 25.13
CA ILE A 72 3.39 -23.60 23.83
C ILE A 72 4.17 -22.36 23.39
N SER A 73 5.43 -22.55 23.00
CA SER A 73 6.25 -21.50 22.43
C SER A 73 6.44 -21.77 20.95
N THR A 74 5.99 -20.85 20.09
CA THR A 74 6.26 -20.84 18.64
C THR A 74 6.98 -19.56 18.24
N ILE A 75 7.78 -19.00 19.16
CA ILE A 75 8.54 -17.76 18.93
C ILE A 75 9.62 -17.99 17.86
N SER A 76 9.86 -16.96 17.05
CA SER A 76 10.83 -17.02 15.95
C SER A 76 12.28 -17.16 16.45
N SER A 77 13.18 -17.60 15.56
CA SER A 77 14.61 -17.78 15.86
C SER A 77 15.27 -16.56 16.52
N VAL A 78 14.91 -15.34 16.12
CA VAL A 78 15.48 -14.10 16.70
C VAL A 78 15.07 -13.83 18.15
N ALA A 79 13.96 -14.42 18.60
CA ALA A 79 13.41 -14.25 19.94
C ALA A 79 13.74 -15.43 20.87
N LEU A 80 14.47 -16.46 20.40
CA LEU A 80 14.77 -17.66 21.19
C LEU A 80 15.54 -17.37 22.48
N HIS A 81 16.25 -16.25 22.56
CA HIS A 81 16.92 -15.81 23.79
C HIS A 81 15.94 -15.64 24.96
N THR A 82 14.69 -15.26 24.70
CA THR A 82 13.63 -15.08 25.73
C THR A 82 13.04 -16.39 26.26
N GLN A 83 13.39 -17.54 25.65
CA GLN A 83 12.77 -18.83 25.97
C GLN A 83 13.09 -19.32 27.40
N LYS A 84 14.27 -18.96 27.94
CA LYS A 84 14.63 -19.26 29.34
C LYS A 84 13.72 -18.51 30.31
N THR A 85 13.46 -17.23 30.05
CA THR A 85 12.51 -16.40 30.81
C THR A 85 11.10 -16.98 30.75
N LEU A 86 10.66 -17.47 29.59
CA LEU A 86 9.37 -18.15 29.45
C LEU A 86 9.29 -19.42 30.32
N ILE A 87 10.35 -20.24 30.33
CA ILE A 87 10.44 -21.44 31.16
C ILE A 87 10.39 -21.08 32.65
N ASP A 88 11.18 -20.10 33.11
CA ASP A 88 11.20 -19.72 34.52
C ASP A 88 9.89 -19.08 34.99
N GLY A 89 9.28 -18.23 34.16
CA GLY A 89 7.95 -17.68 34.44
C GLY A 89 6.87 -18.75 34.50
N ALA A 90 6.93 -19.76 33.62
CA ALA A 90 6.03 -20.92 33.65
C ALA A 90 6.16 -21.72 34.95
N ILE A 91 7.40 -21.98 35.40
CA ILE A 91 7.68 -22.65 36.68
C ILE A 91 7.11 -21.81 37.84
N ALA A 92 7.38 -20.50 37.85
CA ALA A 92 6.91 -19.60 38.90
C ALA A 92 5.38 -19.45 38.95
N ALA A 93 4.69 -19.67 37.83
CA ALA A 93 3.23 -19.69 37.73
C ALA A 93 2.60 -21.06 38.06
N GLY A 94 3.42 -22.12 38.22
CA GLY A 94 2.93 -23.48 38.49
C GLY A 94 2.45 -24.24 37.25
N VAL A 95 2.89 -23.84 36.05
CA VAL A 95 2.60 -24.53 34.79
C VAL A 95 3.22 -25.94 34.81
N LYS A 96 2.47 -26.95 34.34
CA LYS A 96 2.86 -28.36 34.43
C LYS A 96 3.56 -28.89 33.18
N ARG A 97 3.27 -28.30 32.01
CA ARG A 97 3.81 -28.74 30.72
C ARG A 97 4.31 -27.54 29.90
N ILE A 98 5.50 -27.66 29.31
CA ILE A 98 5.99 -26.73 28.30
C ILE A 98 6.30 -27.46 26.99
N LEU A 99 5.95 -26.84 25.87
CA LEU A 99 6.44 -27.19 24.54
C LEU A 99 7.30 -26.01 24.05
N PRO A 100 8.64 -26.07 24.22
CA PRO A 100 9.54 -25.03 23.72
C PRO A 100 9.45 -24.87 22.20
N SER A 101 9.88 -23.72 21.68
CA SER A 101 9.98 -23.41 20.25
C SER A 101 11.12 -24.19 19.62
N ASP A 102 10.85 -25.48 19.46
CA ASP A 102 11.77 -26.48 18.98
C ASP A 102 11.08 -27.44 18.03
N PHE A 103 10.64 -26.83 16.93
CA PHE A 103 10.05 -27.52 15.79
C PHE A 103 11.07 -27.67 14.65
N GLY A 104 10.89 -28.68 13.81
CA GLY A 104 11.75 -28.98 12.66
C GLY A 104 12.69 -30.16 12.91
N SER A 105 13.99 -29.91 12.86
CA SER A 105 15.05 -30.91 12.77
C SER A 105 15.28 -31.73 14.04
N ASN A 106 15.81 -32.95 13.86
CA ASN A 106 16.14 -33.86 14.95
C ASN A 106 17.41 -33.42 15.71
N LEU A 107 17.24 -32.70 16.83
CA LEU A 107 18.37 -32.30 17.68
C LEU A 107 18.84 -33.38 18.66
N ASP A 108 18.21 -34.56 18.66
CA ASP A 108 18.75 -35.75 19.36
C ASP A 108 19.90 -36.38 18.55
N ASN A 109 19.99 -36.07 17.25
CA ASN A 109 21.16 -36.41 16.43
C ASN A 109 22.36 -35.52 16.82
N PRO A 110 23.53 -36.10 17.18
CA PRO A 110 24.68 -35.35 17.68
C PRO A 110 25.36 -34.45 16.62
N LEU A 111 25.15 -34.71 15.33
CA LEU A 111 25.66 -33.86 14.25
C LEU A 111 24.75 -32.64 14.06
N ALA A 112 23.44 -32.86 13.94
CA ALA A 112 22.48 -31.77 13.83
C ALA A 112 22.54 -30.84 15.04
N ARG A 113 22.65 -31.41 16.26
CA ARG A 113 22.78 -30.66 17.51
C ARG A 113 23.94 -29.65 17.52
N LYS A 114 25.01 -29.89 16.76
CA LYS A 114 26.20 -29.03 16.70
C LYS A 114 26.11 -27.91 15.67
N LEU A 115 25.08 -27.92 14.81
CA LEU A 115 24.96 -26.89 13.77
C LEU A 115 24.68 -25.52 14.40
N PRO A 116 25.39 -24.45 13.98
CA PRO A 116 25.31 -23.15 14.63
C PRO A 116 23.90 -22.57 14.74
N VAL A 117 23.05 -22.83 13.73
CA VAL A 117 21.65 -22.37 13.67
C VAL A 117 20.80 -22.89 14.84
N TYR A 118 21.18 -23.98 15.49
CA TYR A 118 20.41 -24.60 16.57
C TYR A 118 20.94 -24.28 17.97
N THR A 119 22.03 -23.52 18.11
CA THR A 119 22.66 -23.21 19.41
C THR A 119 21.65 -22.78 20.47
N GLN A 120 20.80 -21.80 20.16
CA GLN A 120 19.80 -21.29 21.10
C GLN A 120 18.69 -22.30 21.42
N LYS A 121 18.31 -23.16 20.45
CA LYS A 121 17.33 -24.23 20.69
C LYS A 121 17.91 -25.28 21.63
N VAL A 122 19.15 -25.71 21.38
CA VAL A 122 19.88 -26.67 22.22
C VAL A 122 20.00 -26.16 23.65
N GLU A 123 20.37 -24.90 23.84
CA GLU A 123 20.41 -24.29 25.18
C GLU A 123 19.05 -24.33 25.88
N ALA A 124 17.97 -24.01 25.16
CA ALA A 124 16.62 -24.05 25.73
C ALA A 124 16.17 -25.48 26.07
N GLN A 125 16.54 -26.48 25.26
CA GLN A 125 16.27 -27.88 25.56
C GLN A 125 16.95 -28.33 26.84
N GLU A 126 18.26 -28.09 26.95
CA GLU A 126 19.03 -28.48 28.13
C GLU A 126 18.52 -27.76 29.38
N TYR A 127 18.14 -26.49 29.24
CA TYR A 127 17.52 -25.74 30.33
C TYR A 127 16.19 -26.35 30.78
N ALA A 128 15.28 -26.65 29.84
CA ALA A 128 13.99 -27.29 30.15
C ALA A 128 14.18 -28.68 30.79
N LYS A 129 15.13 -29.48 30.28
CA LYS A 129 15.50 -30.80 30.83
C LYS A 129 15.99 -30.69 32.27
N GLU A 130 16.86 -29.73 32.55
CA GLU A 130 17.42 -29.54 33.90
C GLU A 130 16.37 -29.06 34.90
N LYS A 131 15.53 -28.10 34.50
CA LYS A 131 14.41 -27.65 35.34
C LYS A 131 13.39 -28.74 35.61
N ALA A 132 13.12 -29.62 34.65
CA ALA A 132 12.18 -30.72 34.85
C ALA A 132 12.65 -31.77 35.87
N LYS A 133 13.95 -31.84 36.19
CA LYS A 133 14.47 -32.73 37.24
C LYS A 133 14.21 -32.20 38.66
N THR A 134 14.16 -30.88 38.80
CA THR A 134 14.15 -30.18 40.09
C THR A 134 12.84 -29.48 40.40
N THR A 135 11.90 -29.46 39.45
CA THR A 135 10.59 -28.80 39.56
C THR A 135 9.46 -29.74 39.15
N GLY A 136 8.21 -29.28 39.29
CA GLY A 136 7.03 -30.01 38.79
C GLY A 136 6.78 -29.87 37.28
N LEU A 137 7.63 -29.12 36.56
CA LEU A 137 7.48 -28.89 35.12
C LEU A 137 7.88 -30.14 34.32
N SER A 138 7.10 -30.46 33.29
CA SER A 138 7.47 -31.44 32.26
C SER A 138 7.59 -30.79 30.90
N TYR A 139 8.35 -31.38 29.99
CA TYR A 139 8.57 -30.86 28.64
C TYR A 139 8.25 -31.89 27.56
N THR A 140 7.98 -31.41 26.35
CA THR A 140 7.96 -32.22 25.11
C THR A 140 8.55 -31.40 23.96
N PHE A 141 9.44 -32.00 23.18
CA PHE A 141 9.94 -31.42 21.93
C PHE A 141 9.25 -32.10 20.75
N VAL A 142 8.89 -31.35 19.70
CA VAL A 142 8.12 -31.87 18.56
C VAL A 142 8.94 -31.71 17.29
N TYR A 143 9.54 -32.80 16.81
CA TYR A 143 10.32 -32.77 15.57
C TYR A 143 9.46 -33.22 14.39
N ASN A 144 9.48 -32.41 13.34
CA ASN A 144 8.66 -32.59 12.13
C ASN A 144 9.49 -32.56 10.82
N SER A 145 10.81 -32.48 10.94
CA SER A 145 11.76 -32.28 9.84
C SER A 145 11.40 -31.05 8.99
N ALA A 146 11.13 -31.20 7.69
CA ALA A 146 10.74 -30.09 6.83
C ALA A 146 9.26 -29.69 7.02
N PHE A 147 8.97 -28.38 7.00
CA PHE A 147 7.60 -27.89 6.85
C PHE A 147 7.21 -27.92 5.38
N LEU A 148 6.35 -28.87 4.97
CA LEU A 148 6.07 -29.19 3.57
C LEU A 148 5.41 -28.03 2.81
N ASP A 149 4.21 -27.64 3.24
CA ASP A 149 3.40 -26.58 2.64
C ASP A 149 4.08 -25.21 2.76
N TRP A 150 4.59 -24.88 3.94
CA TRP A 150 5.38 -23.67 4.14
C TRP A 150 6.62 -23.65 3.25
N GLY A 151 7.32 -24.77 3.13
CA GLY A 151 8.55 -24.88 2.38
C GLY A 151 8.34 -24.81 0.87
N LEU A 152 7.21 -25.29 0.35
CA LEU A 152 6.81 -25.09 -1.04
C LEU A 152 6.44 -23.62 -1.28
N LYS A 153 5.64 -23.03 -0.38
CA LYS A 153 5.20 -21.63 -0.47
C LYS A 153 6.34 -20.60 -0.42
N HIS A 154 7.40 -20.88 0.34
CA HIS A 154 8.53 -19.97 0.53
C HIS A 154 9.80 -20.43 -0.19
N SER A 155 9.67 -21.32 -1.18
CA SER A 155 10.79 -21.76 -2.03
C SER A 155 11.96 -22.37 -1.26
N PHE A 156 11.67 -23.03 -0.13
CA PHE A 156 12.65 -23.62 0.77
C PHE A 156 12.96 -25.09 0.41
N VAL A 157 11.94 -25.94 0.21
CA VAL A 157 12.16 -27.35 -0.20
C VAL A 157 12.19 -27.51 -1.71
N LEU A 158 11.44 -26.67 -2.44
CA LEU A 158 11.40 -26.57 -3.89
C LEU A 158 10.86 -25.18 -4.29
N ASN A 159 11.49 -24.48 -5.23
CA ASN A 159 11.02 -23.17 -5.71
C ASN A 159 9.98 -23.36 -6.81
N VAL A 160 8.73 -23.55 -6.38
CA VAL A 160 7.59 -23.70 -7.29
C VAL A 160 7.18 -22.39 -7.95
N SER A 161 7.44 -21.24 -7.32
CA SER A 161 7.05 -19.91 -7.84
C SER A 161 7.79 -19.50 -9.10
N GLU A 162 9.08 -19.84 -9.21
CA GLU A 162 9.93 -19.47 -10.36
C GLU A 162 10.17 -20.66 -11.30
N HIS A 163 9.53 -21.80 -11.06
CA HIS A 163 9.78 -23.06 -11.78
C HIS A 163 11.27 -23.45 -11.74
N LYS A 164 11.89 -23.27 -10.57
CA LYS A 164 13.31 -23.52 -10.35
C LYS A 164 13.53 -24.61 -9.32
N ALA A 165 14.35 -25.60 -9.65
CA ALA A 165 14.65 -26.72 -8.78
C ALA A 165 16.15 -26.72 -8.45
N SER A 166 16.50 -26.11 -7.32
CA SER A 166 17.83 -26.22 -6.72
C SER A 166 17.96 -27.58 -6.03
N LEU A 167 18.45 -28.58 -6.76
CA LEU A 167 18.52 -29.97 -6.30
C LEU A 167 19.81 -30.19 -5.52
N ILE A 168 19.67 -30.44 -4.22
CA ILE A 168 20.77 -30.65 -3.30
C ILE A 168 21.27 -32.09 -3.44
N ASP A 169 22.57 -32.22 -3.76
CA ASP A 169 23.27 -33.49 -3.97
C ASP A 169 22.50 -34.45 -4.91
N GLY A 170 21.89 -33.89 -5.96
CA GLY A 170 21.13 -34.62 -6.98
C GLY A 170 19.62 -34.74 -6.69
N GLY A 171 19.16 -34.42 -5.49
CA GLY A 171 17.73 -34.29 -5.15
C GLY A 171 16.99 -35.60 -4.83
N ASP A 172 17.68 -36.74 -4.77
CA ASP A 172 17.11 -38.07 -4.46
C ASP A 172 17.25 -38.49 -2.99
N LEU A 173 17.82 -37.64 -2.15
CA LEU A 173 17.97 -37.94 -0.72
C LEU A 173 16.59 -37.87 -0.02
N PRO A 174 16.13 -38.97 0.62
CA PRO A 174 14.82 -39.01 1.26
C PRO A 174 14.81 -38.26 2.60
N PHE A 175 13.79 -37.44 2.81
CA PHE A 175 13.58 -36.69 4.05
C PHE A 175 12.11 -36.71 4.47
N SER A 176 11.86 -36.60 5.77
CA SER A 176 10.51 -36.43 6.31
C SER A 176 10.00 -35.01 6.04
N ALA A 177 8.71 -34.88 5.71
CA ALA A 177 8.06 -33.59 5.56
C ALA A 177 6.66 -33.60 6.20
N THR A 178 6.29 -32.47 6.80
CA THR A 178 5.05 -32.32 7.58
C THR A 178 4.41 -30.97 7.26
N THR A 179 3.11 -30.93 7.01
CA THR A 179 2.38 -29.68 6.84
C THR A 179 2.25 -28.92 8.16
N LEU A 180 2.12 -27.59 8.12
CA LEU A 180 1.88 -26.78 9.32
C LEU A 180 0.64 -27.27 10.11
N SER A 181 -0.42 -27.67 9.39
CA SER A 181 -1.62 -28.25 10.00
C SER A 181 -1.31 -29.52 10.77
N SER A 182 -0.54 -30.45 10.20
CA SER A 182 -0.22 -31.70 10.88
C SER A 182 0.79 -31.55 12.01
N VAL A 183 1.66 -30.53 11.97
CA VAL A 183 2.45 -30.15 13.15
C VAL A 183 1.53 -29.70 14.28
N ALA A 184 0.50 -28.90 13.96
CA ALA A 184 -0.49 -28.50 14.95
C ALA A 184 -1.30 -29.69 15.48
N ASP A 185 -1.67 -30.67 14.64
CA ASP A 185 -2.27 -31.93 15.11
C ASP A 185 -1.36 -32.66 16.11
N GLY A 186 -0.05 -32.74 15.81
CA GLY A 186 0.93 -33.33 16.72
C GLY A 186 1.00 -32.60 18.07
N VAL A 187 0.96 -31.27 18.07
CA VAL A 187 0.92 -30.45 19.29
C VAL A 187 -0.35 -30.72 20.10
N ILE A 188 -1.51 -30.81 19.45
CA ILE A 188 -2.77 -31.18 20.12
C ILE A 188 -2.65 -32.59 20.74
N GLY A 189 -2.12 -33.55 19.98
CA GLY A 189 -1.87 -34.91 20.45
C GLY A 189 -0.98 -34.96 21.69
N VAL A 190 0.04 -34.11 21.77
CA VAL A 190 0.91 -33.99 22.96
C VAL A 190 0.12 -33.50 24.18
N LEU A 191 -0.76 -32.51 24.00
CA LEU A 191 -1.56 -31.97 25.09
C LEU A 191 -2.64 -32.95 25.58
N THR A 192 -3.15 -33.82 24.70
CA THR A 192 -4.14 -34.84 25.05
C THR A 192 -3.54 -36.13 25.61
N HIS A 193 -2.25 -36.38 25.38
CA HIS A 193 -1.50 -37.53 25.90
C HIS A 193 -0.33 -37.09 26.81
N PRO A 194 -0.62 -36.37 27.91
CA PRO A 194 0.42 -35.76 28.72
C PRO A 194 1.32 -36.78 29.43
N GLU A 195 0.89 -38.00 29.72
CA GLU A 195 1.76 -38.98 30.37
C GLU A 195 2.71 -39.64 29.37
N GLU A 196 2.19 -40.05 28.23
CA GLU A 196 2.91 -40.76 27.17
C GLU A 196 3.99 -39.88 26.52
N THR A 197 3.77 -38.56 26.50
CA THR A 197 4.67 -37.57 25.90
C THR A 197 5.56 -36.84 26.92
N LYS A 198 5.49 -37.24 28.20
CA LYS A 198 6.20 -36.56 29.29
C LYS A 198 7.72 -36.70 29.15
N ASN A 199 8.43 -35.57 29.20
CA ASN A 199 9.89 -35.49 29.30
C ASN A 199 10.63 -36.26 28.20
N ARG A 200 10.10 -36.20 26.97
CA ARG A 200 10.71 -36.81 25.80
C ARG A 200 10.46 -36.00 24.54
N THR A 201 11.22 -36.31 23.51
CA THR A 201 10.98 -35.89 22.14
C THR A 201 9.87 -36.75 21.53
N VAL A 202 9.06 -36.15 20.65
CA VAL A 202 8.17 -36.85 19.74
C VAL A 202 8.50 -36.52 18.28
N PHE A 203 8.33 -37.49 17.40
CA PHE A 203 8.65 -37.41 15.97
C PHE A 203 7.38 -37.55 15.15
N ILE A 204 7.12 -36.63 14.24
CA ILE A 204 5.94 -36.67 13.37
C ILE A 204 6.34 -36.43 11.92
N HIS A 205 5.58 -37.03 11.01
CA HIS A 205 5.62 -36.64 9.60
C HIS A 205 4.30 -36.93 8.89
N ASN A 206 4.06 -36.25 7.78
CA ASN A 206 3.02 -36.71 6.86
C ASN A 206 3.61 -37.70 5.85
N VAL A 207 4.85 -37.48 5.40
CA VAL A 207 5.41 -38.25 4.30
C VAL A 207 6.93 -38.27 4.35
N VAL A 208 7.53 -39.28 3.72
CA VAL A 208 8.94 -39.31 3.35
C VAL A 208 9.05 -39.09 1.84
N VAL A 209 9.77 -38.06 1.42
CA VAL A 209 9.81 -37.60 0.03
C VAL A 209 11.23 -37.22 -0.40
N THR A 210 11.45 -37.01 -1.69
CA THR A 210 12.69 -36.47 -2.27
C THR A 210 12.40 -35.17 -3.03
N GLN A 211 13.42 -34.32 -3.25
CA GLN A 211 13.23 -33.12 -4.07
C GLN A 211 12.81 -33.46 -5.51
N ASN A 212 13.34 -34.55 -6.07
CA ASN A 212 12.94 -35.04 -7.40
C ASN A 212 11.49 -35.51 -7.44
N LYS A 213 10.98 -36.15 -6.38
CA LYS A 213 9.56 -36.53 -6.30
C LYS A 213 8.68 -35.28 -6.21
N LEU A 214 9.04 -34.30 -5.39
CA LEU A 214 8.32 -33.02 -5.33
C LEU A 214 8.33 -32.29 -6.68
N LEU A 215 9.47 -32.27 -7.37
CA LEU A 215 9.61 -31.69 -8.71
C LEU A 215 8.73 -32.41 -9.74
N ALA A 216 8.69 -33.75 -9.70
CA ALA A 216 7.84 -34.53 -10.59
C ALA A 216 6.34 -34.23 -10.37
N LEU A 217 5.92 -34.11 -9.10
CA LEU A 217 4.55 -33.73 -8.75
C LEU A 217 4.24 -32.29 -9.15
N ALA A 218 5.17 -31.35 -8.99
CA ALA A 218 4.99 -29.96 -9.40
C ALA A 218 4.91 -29.82 -10.93
N LYS A 219 5.71 -30.58 -11.69
CA LYS A 219 5.59 -30.70 -13.15
C LYS A 219 4.26 -31.31 -13.59
N LYS A 220 3.73 -32.26 -12.82
CA LYS A 220 2.39 -32.84 -13.07
C LYS A 220 1.28 -31.82 -12.80
N ALA A 221 1.44 -30.97 -11.78
CA ALA A 221 0.50 -29.92 -11.43
C ALA A 221 0.45 -28.79 -12.48
N ASP A 222 1.59 -28.44 -13.09
CA ASP A 222 1.64 -27.52 -14.22
C ASP A 222 2.50 -28.09 -15.37
N PRO A 223 1.89 -28.89 -16.28
CA PRO A 223 2.62 -29.53 -17.37
C PRO A 223 3.03 -28.53 -18.48
N THR A 224 2.55 -27.28 -18.44
CA THR A 224 2.80 -26.30 -19.49
C THR A 224 4.09 -25.51 -19.31
N LYS A 225 4.70 -25.60 -18.12
CA LYS A 225 5.87 -24.81 -17.74
C LYS A 225 7.17 -25.60 -17.84
N THR A 226 8.19 -24.96 -18.40
CA THR A 226 9.57 -25.45 -18.35
C THR A 226 10.20 -25.14 -17.01
N TRP A 227 10.95 -26.12 -16.47
CA TRP A 227 11.62 -26.01 -15.18
C TRP A 227 13.14 -25.85 -15.37
N GLU A 228 13.72 -24.86 -14.70
CA GLU A 228 15.17 -24.73 -14.55
C GLU A 228 15.64 -25.68 -13.43
N VAL A 229 16.51 -26.64 -13.76
CA VAL A 229 17.10 -27.52 -12.76
C VAL A 229 18.54 -27.07 -12.50
N VAL A 230 18.83 -26.71 -11.25
CA VAL A 230 20.14 -26.25 -10.80
C VAL A 230 20.72 -27.27 -9.83
N PRO A 231 21.81 -27.97 -10.20
CA PRO A 231 22.49 -28.86 -9.27
C PRO A 231 23.22 -28.04 -8.20
N VAL A 232 23.04 -28.41 -6.94
CA VAL A 232 23.67 -27.73 -5.80
C VAL A 232 24.35 -28.76 -4.91
N LYS A 233 25.57 -28.46 -4.46
CA LYS A 233 26.29 -29.31 -3.50
C LYS A 233 26.06 -28.81 -2.09
N LEU A 234 25.60 -29.69 -1.20
CA LEU A 234 25.30 -29.31 0.19
C LEU A 234 26.55 -28.84 0.96
N ASN A 235 27.70 -29.46 0.67
CA ASN A 235 28.98 -29.08 1.24
C ASN A 235 29.39 -27.64 0.88
N ASP A 236 29.18 -27.23 -0.37
CA ASP A 236 29.53 -25.89 -0.83
C ASP A 236 28.62 -24.84 -0.17
N LEU A 237 27.31 -25.13 -0.07
CA LEU A 237 26.36 -24.27 0.65
C LEU A 237 26.73 -24.11 2.13
N THR A 238 27.13 -25.20 2.78
CA THR A 238 27.49 -25.17 4.21
C THR A 238 28.80 -24.41 4.43
N ALA A 239 29.80 -24.58 3.56
CA ALA A 239 31.06 -23.86 3.65
C ALA A 239 30.87 -22.34 3.44
N GLU A 240 29.96 -21.94 2.55
CA GLU A 240 29.59 -20.53 2.38
C GLU A 240 28.86 -19.99 3.62
N ALA A 241 27.96 -20.77 4.22
CA ALA A 241 27.33 -20.41 5.48
C ALA A 241 28.36 -20.22 6.61
N ASP A 242 29.36 -21.10 6.72
CA ASP A 242 30.45 -20.96 7.70
C ASP A 242 31.24 -19.66 7.49
N SER A 243 31.57 -19.34 6.24
CA SER A 243 32.23 -18.09 5.84
C SER A 243 31.42 -16.85 6.21
N ARG A 244 30.10 -16.87 5.97
CA ARG A 244 29.19 -15.78 6.32
C ARG A 244 29.03 -15.62 7.83
N LEU A 245 28.91 -16.74 8.55
CA LEU A 245 28.79 -16.75 10.01
C LEU A 245 30.06 -16.18 10.66
N ALA A 246 31.25 -16.52 10.14
CA ALA A 246 32.52 -15.98 10.61
C ALA A 246 32.62 -14.44 10.44
N LYS A 247 31.84 -13.86 9.52
CA LYS A 247 31.72 -12.41 9.31
C LYS A 247 30.62 -11.76 10.17
N GLY A 248 29.93 -12.52 11.02
CA GLY A 248 28.84 -12.03 11.86
C GLY A 248 27.52 -11.77 11.12
N LEU A 249 27.28 -12.42 9.98
CA LEU A 249 26.03 -12.28 9.23
C LEU A 249 24.99 -13.30 9.70
N PHE A 250 23.91 -12.82 10.32
CA PHE A 250 22.87 -13.65 10.93
C PHE A 250 21.52 -13.52 10.17
N ASP A 251 21.46 -14.06 8.96
CA ASP A 251 20.28 -14.05 8.09
C ASP A 251 19.96 -15.43 7.49
N MET A 252 18.88 -15.52 6.69
CA MET A 252 18.47 -16.79 6.07
C MET A 252 19.46 -17.33 5.02
N GLN A 253 20.30 -16.48 4.43
CA GLN A 253 21.35 -16.96 3.52
C GLN A 253 22.46 -17.67 4.30
N THR A 254 22.74 -17.22 5.53
CA THR A 254 23.65 -17.93 6.45
C THR A 254 23.00 -19.17 7.05
N PHE A 255 21.76 -19.08 7.55
CA PHE A 255 21.16 -20.18 8.31
C PHE A 255 20.49 -21.26 7.46
N GLY A 256 19.97 -20.91 6.28
CA GLY A 256 19.30 -21.84 5.36
C GLY A 256 20.13 -23.09 5.04
N PRO A 257 21.42 -22.96 4.66
CA PRO A 257 22.30 -24.11 4.41
C PRO A 257 22.44 -25.09 5.58
N TYR A 258 22.48 -24.62 6.83
CA TYR A 258 22.51 -25.51 7.99
C TYR A 258 21.17 -26.24 8.19
N LEU A 259 20.04 -25.60 7.88
CA LEU A 259 18.74 -26.26 7.89
C LEU A 259 18.67 -27.34 6.80
N PHE A 260 19.14 -27.03 5.58
CA PHE A 260 19.28 -28.01 4.50
C PHE A 260 20.18 -29.18 4.90
N ARG A 261 21.29 -28.90 5.60
CA ARG A 261 22.15 -29.96 6.14
C ARG A 261 21.39 -30.88 7.07
N ALA A 262 20.63 -30.33 8.00
CA ALA A 262 19.87 -31.12 8.96
C ALA A 262 18.76 -31.97 8.33
N ILE A 263 18.17 -31.51 7.22
CA ILE A 263 17.03 -32.15 6.56
C ILE A 263 17.49 -33.16 5.49
N PHE A 264 18.43 -32.77 4.63
CA PHE A 264 18.76 -33.52 3.41
C PHE A 264 19.99 -34.43 3.56
N ASP A 265 20.88 -34.19 4.54
CA ASP A 265 22.02 -35.08 4.80
C ASP A 265 21.55 -36.31 5.62
N PRO A 266 21.65 -37.54 5.10
CA PRO A 266 21.17 -38.74 5.80
C PRO A 266 21.84 -38.96 7.16
N THR A 267 23.04 -38.41 7.37
CA THR A 267 23.77 -38.55 8.64
C THR A 267 23.24 -37.63 9.74
N TYR A 268 22.45 -36.60 9.39
CA TYR A 268 21.91 -35.59 10.32
C TYR A 268 20.48 -35.89 10.79
N GLY A 269 19.86 -36.96 10.28
CA GLY A 269 18.63 -37.51 10.83
C GLY A 269 17.34 -36.83 10.39
N GLY A 270 17.28 -36.26 9.18
CA GLY A 270 16.08 -35.63 8.62
C GLY A 270 14.98 -36.60 8.14
N ASN A 271 15.22 -37.91 8.16
CA ASN A 271 14.27 -38.96 7.80
C ASN A 271 13.82 -39.73 9.05
N PHE A 272 12.51 -39.78 9.29
CA PHE A 272 11.89 -40.36 10.50
C PHE A 272 11.24 -41.73 10.27
N THR A 273 11.56 -42.40 9.15
CA THR A 273 10.97 -43.69 8.79
C THR A 273 11.12 -44.71 9.92
N GLY A 274 9.99 -45.28 10.36
CA GLY A 274 9.95 -46.40 11.31
C GLY A 274 9.99 -46.04 12.78
N PHE A 275 9.99 -44.75 13.15
CA PHE A 275 10.03 -44.32 14.56
C PHE A 275 9.21 -43.06 14.86
N THR A 276 8.16 -42.78 14.08
CA THR A 276 7.25 -41.68 14.37
C THR A 276 6.28 -42.01 15.50
N ASP A 277 5.85 -40.98 16.21
CA ASP A 277 4.78 -41.01 17.21
C ASP A 277 3.42 -40.65 16.58
N ASN A 278 3.30 -40.72 15.25
CA ASN A 278 2.11 -40.34 14.49
C ASN A 278 0.82 -40.95 15.03
N ALA A 279 0.83 -42.27 15.29
CA ALA A 279 -0.33 -42.99 15.79
C ALA A 279 -0.77 -42.53 17.19
N LEU A 280 0.18 -42.23 18.08
CA LEU A 280 -0.10 -41.69 19.41
C LEU A 280 -0.70 -40.27 19.31
N LEU A 281 -0.17 -39.46 18.40
CA LEU A 281 -0.49 -38.03 18.32
C LEU A 281 -1.63 -37.69 17.35
N GLY A 282 -2.18 -38.69 16.64
CA GLY A 282 -3.23 -38.48 15.65
C GLY A 282 -2.75 -37.79 14.36
N VAL A 283 -1.46 -37.86 14.05
CA VAL A 283 -0.91 -37.31 12.80
C VAL A 283 -1.04 -38.35 11.69
N LYS A 284 -1.77 -37.98 10.63
CA LYS A 284 -2.01 -38.85 9.47
C LYS A 284 -0.82 -38.83 8.50
N GLU A 285 -0.40 -40.01 8.06
CA GLU A 285 0.50 -40.14 6.90
C GLU A 285 -0.27 -39.95 5.58
N PHE A 286 0.36 -39.28 4.62
CA PHE A 286 -0.24 -38.98 3.33
C PHE A 286 -0.08 -40.14 2.35
N SER A 287 -1.17 -40.39 1.62
CA SER A 287 -1.13 -41.08 0.34
C SER A 287 -0.40 -40.25 -0.72
N GLU A 288 -0.08 -40.87 -1.86
CA GLU A 288 0.53 -40.16 -2.99
C GLU A 288 -0.40 -39.07 -3.55
N GLU A 289 -1.71 -39.33 -3.55
CA GLU A 289 -2.75 -38.38 -3.94
C GLU A 289 -2.79 -37.16 -3.02
N GLU A 290 -2.78 -37.36 -1.70
CA GLU A 290 -2.77 -36.25 -0.73
C GLU A 290 -1.50 -35.41 -0.82
N LEU A 291 -0.34 -36.06 -1.04
CA LEU A 291 0.90 -35.33 -1.31
C LEU A 291 0.79 -34.51 -2.61
N TYR A 292 0.23 -35.10 -3.67
CA TYR A 292 -0.01 -34.37 -4.91
C TYR A 292 -0.95 -33.18 -4.72
N GLU A 293 -2.02 -33.32 -3.94
CA GLU A 293 -2.94 -32.21 -3.65
C GLU A 293 -2.26 -31.04 -2.94
N VAL A 294 -1.38 -31.32 -1.97
CA VAL A 294 -0.58 -30.27 -1.31
C VAL A 294 0.34 -29.59 -2.32
N VAL A 295 1.09 -30.35 -3.12
CA VAL A 295 1.96 -29.78 -4.15
C VAL A 295 1.16 -28.96 -5.17
N ASN A 296 0.05 -29.50 -5.67
CA ASN A 296 -0.82 -28.84 -6.64
C ASN A 296 -1.42 -27.55 -6.07
N ARG A 297 -1.89 -27.56 -4.81
CA ARG A 297 -2.41 -26.36 -4.15
C ARG A 297 -1.33 -25.30 -4.02
N GLU A 298 -0.16 -25.64 -3.49
CA GLU A 298 0.91 -24.64 -3.30
C GLU A 298 1.49 -24.16 -4.64
N SER A 299 1.53 -25.00 -5.68
CA SER A 299 1.84 -24.59 -7.05
C SER A 299 0.73 -23.68 -7.63
N ALA A 300 -0.55 -23.96 -7.34
CA ALA A 300 -1.69 -23.21 -7.86
C ALA A 300 -1.93 -21.85 -7.18
N VAL A 301 -1.53 -21.68 -5.91
CA VAL A 301 -1.59 -20.39 -5.20
C VAL A 301 -0.76 -19.31 -5.93
N PHE A 302 0.26 -19.70 -6.70
CA PHE A 302 1.01 -18.82 -7.61
C PHE A 302 0.45 -18.77 -9.04
N ILE A 303 -0.47 -19.68 -9.40
CA ILE A 303 -1.22 -19.72 -10.67
C ILE A 303 -2.45 -18.78 -10.64
N MET A 304 -2.81 -18.18 -9.49
CA MET A 304 -3.64 -16.98 -9.54
C MET A 304 -2.86 -15.86 -10.24
N ALA A 305 -3.17 -15.65 -11.52
CA ALA A 305 -2.57 -14.64 -12.40
C ALA A 305 -2.06 -13.44 -11.61
N GLN A 306 -0.75 -13.18 -11.71
CA GLN A 306 -0.10 -11.98 -11.18
C GLN A 306 -1.01 -10.79 -11.46
N VAL A 307 -1.52 -10.15 -10.41
CA VAL A 307 -2.46 -9.04 -10.60
C VAL A 307 -1.68 -7.92 -11.28
N LYS A 308 -2.03 -7.66 -12.54
CA LYS A 308 -1.44 -6.59 -13.34
C LYS A 308 -2.04 -5.26 -12.93
N ILE A 309 -1.18 -4.34 -12.50
CA ILE A 309 -1.53 -3.00 -12.01
C ILE A 309 -0.90 -1.97 -12.96
N ALA A 310 -1.72 -1.06 -13.47
CA ALA A 310 -1.23 0.15 -14.15
C ALA A 310 -1.32 1.34 -13.21
N VAL A 311 -0.23 2.10 -13.07
CA VAL A 311 -0.23 3.43 -12.47
C VAL A 311 -0.12 4.43 -13.61
N LEU A 312 -1.15 5.25 -13.79
CA LEU A 312 -1.25 6.16 -14.93
C LEU A 312 -0.71 7.54 -14.61
N ASP A 313 -0.15 8.18 -15.65
CA ASP A 313 0.09 9.60 -15.73
C ASP A 313 1.03 10.14 -14.62
N ASP A 314 1.98 9.35 -14.13
CA ASP A 314 2.91 9.73 -13.07
C ASP A 314 4.16 10.42 -13.63
N TYR A 315 3.99 11.61 -14.22
CA TYR A 315 5.06 12.34 -14.92
C TYR A 315 6.35 12.51 -14.09
N GLN A 316 6.22 12.63 -12.77
CA GLN A 316 7.32 12.87 -11.84
C GLN A 316 7.89 11.59 -11.20
N GLU A 317 7.36 10.41 -11.57
CA GLU A 317 7.73 9.10 -10.97
C GLU A 317 7.58 9.02 -9.44
N VAL A 318 6.70 9.83 -8.84
CA VAL A 318 6.51 9.86 -7.37
C VAL A 318 5.95 8.53 -6.86
N SER A 319 5.19 7.79 -7.67
CA SER A 319 4.61 6.50 -7.29
C SER A 319 5.64 5.37 -7.13
N LYS A 320 6.77 5.45 -7.83
CA LYS A 320 7.76 4.38 -7.95
C LYS A 320 8.23 3.79 -6.62
N PRO A 321 8.74 4.58 -5.63
CA PRO A 321 9.19 4.04 -4.34
C PRO A 321 8.06 3.40 -3.52
N HIS A 322 6.80 3.74 -3.79
CA HIS A 322 5.64 3.16 -3.12
C HIS A 322 5.28 1.80 -3.73
N PHE A 323 5.13 1.75 -5.06
CA PHE A 323 4.65 0.56 -5.78
C PHE A 323 5.72 -0.53 -5.97
N GLU A 324 7.01 -0.22 -5.87
CA GLU A 324 8.09 -1.24 -5.88
C GLU A 324 7.93 -2.27 -4.76
N LYS A 325 7.33 -1.89 -3.61
CA LYS A 325 7.02 -2.80 -2.50
C LYS A 325 5.94 -3.83 -2.86
N LEU A 326 5.06 -3.51 -3.81
CA LEU A 326 4.08 -4.47 -4.33
C LEU A 326 4.73 -5.46 -5.30
N ARG A 327 5.69 -5.01 -6.13
CA ARG A 327 6.41 -5.91 -7.04
C ARG A 327 7.10 -7.05 -6.29
N SER A 328 7.76 -6.74 -5.16
CA SER A 328 8.37 -7.75 -4.29
C SER A 328 7.38 -8.69 -3.60
N SER A 329 6.08 -8.37 -3.64
CA SER A 329 4.98 -9.14 -3.04
C SER A 329 4.15 -9.92 -4.08
N GLY A 330 4.66 -10.09 -5.29
CA GLY A 330 4.03 -10.91 -6.33
C GLY A 330 3.00 -10.20 -7.22
N TYR A 331 3.03 -8.87 -7.30
CA TYR A 331 2.22 -8.08 -8.24
C TYR A 331 3.04 -7.65 -9.46
N ASP A 332 2.41 -7.60 -10.64
CA ASP A 332 3.02 -7.04 -11.86
C ASP A 332 2.57 -5.58 -12.00
N VAL A 333 3.48 -4.63 -11.79
CA VAL A 333 3.16 -3.20 -11.79
C VAL A 333 3.85 -2.51 -12.95
N VAL A 334 3.09 -1.77 -13.76
CA VAL A 334 3.58 -0.89 -14.81
C VAL A 334 3.23 0.56 -14.47
N ILE A 335 4.22 1.44 -14.49
CA ILE A 335 4.05 2.87 -14.23
C ILE A 335 4.21 3.60 -15.56
N PHE A 336 3.21 4.38 -15.95
CA PHE A 336 3.22 5.23 -17.13
C PHE A 336 3.55 6.66 -16.71
N THR A 337 4.62 7.21 -17.28
CA THR A 337 5.10 8.58 -17.02
C THR A 337 4.64 9.56 -18.11
N ASP A 338 3.75 9.11 -18.98
CA ASP A 338 3.15 9.84 -20.09
C ASP A 338 1.63 9.65 -20.12
N THR A 339 0.94 10.55 -20.82
CA THR A 339 -0.52 10.53 -20.98
C THR A 339 -0.87 10.65 -22.46
N LEU A 340 -1.82 9.85 -22.91
CA LEU A 340 -2.42 9.97 -24.24
C LEU A 340 -3.54 11.02 -24.22
N LEU A 341 -3.93 11.52 -25.40
CA LEU A 341 -5.02 12.51 -25.47
C LEU A 341 -6.30 11.98 -24.79
N PRO A 342 -7.04 12.87 -24.10
CA PRO A 342 -8.21 12.47 -23.31
C PRO A 342 -9.27 11.80 -24.18
N TYR A 343 -9.68 10.59 -23.78
CA TYR A 343 -10.57 9.73 -24.57
C TYR A 343 -11.91 10.38 -24.93
N ASN A 344 -12.43 11.21 -24.01
CA ASN A 344 -13.73 11.87 -24.12
C ASN A 344 -13.66 13.21 -24.88
N HIS A 345 -12.49 13.66 -25.33
CA HIS A 345 -12.41 14.89 -26.11
C HIS A 345 -12.88 14.63 -27.56
N PRO A 346 -13.73 15.52 -28.14
CA PRO A 346 -14.27 15.33 -29.49
C PRO A 346 -13.19 15.16 -30.56
N ASP A 347 -12.10 15.91 -30.44
CA ASP A 347 -11.00 15.90 -31.41
C ASP A 347 -9.94 14.82 -31.16
N THR A 348 -10.12 13.95 -30.16
CA THR A 348 -9.16 12.86 -29.93
C THR A 348 -9.28 11.82 -31.07
N PRO A 349 -8.20 11.60 -31.85
CA PRO A 349 -8.23 10.67 -32.98
C PRO A 349 -8.53 9.23 -32.55
N GLN A 350 -9.16 8.45 -33.44
CA GLN A 350 -9.59 7.08 -33.13
C GLN A 350 -8.41 6.14 -32.84
N ASP A 351 -7.31 6.28 -33.57
CA ASP A 351 -6.07 5.52 -33.34
C ASP A 351 -5.46 5.81 -31.96
N VAL A 352 -5.58 7.02 -31.44
CA VAL A 352 -5.16 7.36 -30.07
C VAL A 352 -6.10 6.73 -29.03
N LYS A 353 -7.42 6.71 -29.28
CA LYS A 353 -8.38 5.99 -28.44
C LYS A 353 -8.08 4.49 -28.38
N ASP A 354 -7.76 3.91 -29.53
CA ASP A 354 -7.43 2.49 -29.63
C ASP A 354 -6.09 2.17 -28.98
N ALA A 355 -5.10 3.06 -29.08
CA ALA A 355 -3.82 2.95 -28.37
C ALA A 355 -4.01 3.00 -26.85
N LEU A 356 -4.91 3.85 -26.33
CA LEU A 356 -5.22 3.87 -24.90
C LEU A 356 -5.88 2.56 -24.45
N VAL A 357 -6.79 2.02 -25.25
CA VAL A 357 -7.41 0.71 -24.96
C VAL A 357 -6.36 -0.39 -24.94
N GLN A 358 -5.50 -0.47 -25.97
CA GLN A 358 -4.41 -1.45 -26.01
C GLN A 358 -3.46 -1.30 -24.83
N ARG A 359 -3.16 -0.07 -24.42
CA ARG A 359 -2.32 0.23 -23.26
C ARG A 359 -2.95 -0.29 -21.97
N LEU A 360 -4.26 -0.17 -21.79
CA LEU A 360 -4.95 -0.47 -20.53
C LEU A 360 -5.55 -1.88 -20.46
N GLU A 361 -5.79 -2.52 -21.60
CA GLU A 361 -6.44 -3.83 -21.72
C GLU A 361 -5.81 -4.93 -20.84
N PRO A 362 -4.48 -5.04 -20.70
CA PRO A 362 -3.87 -6.12 -19.91
C PRO A 362 -4.09 -6.03 -18.39
N PHE A 363 -4.57 -4.91 -17.88
CA PHE A 363 -4.53 -4.59 -16.44
C PHE A 363 -5.81 -4.96 -15.71
N ALA A 364 -5.67 -5.63 -14.56
CA ALA A 364 -6.78 -5.93 -13.66
C ALA A 364 -7.07 -4.79 -12.68
N VAL A 365 -6.05 -3.99 -12.38
CA VAL A 365 -6.13 -2.81 -11.53
C VAL A 365 -5.56 -1.62 -12.27
N ILE A 366 -6.27 -0.50 -12.24
CA ILE A 366 -5.78 0.77 -12.77
C ILE A 366 -5.81 1.80 -11.65
N CYS A 367 -4.69 2.47 -11.41
CA CYS A 367 -4.51 3.60 -10.50
C CYS A 367 -4.41 4.88 -11.33
N SER A 368 -5.50 5.65 -11.38
CA SER A 368 -5.57 6.93 -12.09
C SER A 368 -5.18 8.10 -11.19
N MET A 369 -4.53 9.10 -11.79
CA MET A 369 -4.21 10.37 -11.15
C MET A 369 -5.25 11.41 -11.53
N ARG A 370 -6.10 11.78 -10.57
CA ARG A 370 -7.13 12.83 -10.78
C ARG A 370 -7.87 12.58 -12.10
N GLU A 371 -8.16 13.65 -12.83
CA GLU A 371 -8.85 13.62 -14.11
C GLU A 371 -7.91 13.49 -15.33
N ARG A 372 -6.60 13.19 -15.14
CA ARG A 372 -5.60 13.14 -16.24
C ARG A 372 -5.98 12.18 -17.36
N THR A 373 -6.46 10.98 -17.00
CA THR A 373 -7.05 10.01 -17.93
C THR A 373 -8.54 9.84 -17.62
N PRO A 374 -9.45 10.32 -18.51
CA PRO A 374 -10.89 10.05 -18.42
C PRO A 374 -11.26 8.58 -18.70
N PHE A 375 -12.25 8.06 -17.97
CA PHE A 375 -12.84 6.73 -18.14
C PHE A 375 -14.35 6.81 -18.45
N PRO A 376 -14.75 7.27 -19.66
CA PRO A 376 -16.14 7.20 -20.08
C PRO A 376 -16.60 5.75 -20.28
N ALA A 377 -17.92 5.50 -20.31
CA ALA A 377 -18.49 4.17 -20.48
C ALA A 377 -17.88 3.37 -21.66
N ASP A 378 -17.65 4.02 -22.79
CA ASP A 378 -17.07 3.38 -23.98
C ASP A 378 -15.66 2.82 -23.73
N LEU A 379 -14.78 3.61 -23.09
CA LEU A 379 -13.46 3.12 -22.68
C LEU A 379 -13.59 1.99 -21.66
N VAL A 380 -14.40 2.18 -20.62
CA VAL A 380 -14.60 1.18 -19.57
C VAL A 380 -15.01 -0.14 -20.21
N ASN A 381 -15.99 -0.17 -21.10
CA ASN A 381 -16.50 -1.38 -21.76
C ASN A 381 -15.46 -2.10 -22.63
N ARG A 382 -14.41 -1.41 -23.08
CA ARG A 382 -13.33 -1.97 -23.89
C ARG A 382 -12.16 -2.56 -23.06
N LEU A 383 -12.27 -2.58 -21.73
CA LEU A 383 -11.24 -3.11 -20.82
C LEU A 383 -11.72 -4.41 -20.14
N PRO A 384 -11.64 -5.58 -20.81
CA PRO A 384 -12.20 -6.84 -20.31
C PRO A 384 -11.57 -7.32 -19.00
N ASN A 385 -10.29 -7.02 -18.76
CA ASN A 385 -9.56 -7.52 -17.60
C ASN A 385 -9.73 -6.66 -16.34
N LEU A 386 -10.21 -5.41 -16.48
CA LEU A 386 -10.32 -4.45 -15.38
C LEU A 386 -11.31 -4.94 -14.31
N LYS A 387 -10.88 -4.91 -13.05
CA LYS A 387 -11.67 -5.31 -11.86
C LYS A 387 -11.67 -4.25 -10.75
N LEU A 388 -10.66 -3.39 -10.72
CA LEU A 388 -10.52 -2.31 -9.75
C LEU A 388 -10.01 -1.05 -10.43
N LEU A 389 -10.74 0.06 -10.29
CA LEU A 389 -10.30 1.38 -10.73
C LEU A 389 -10.13 2.29 -9.51
N LEU A 390 -8.88 2.63 -9.22
CA LEU A 390 -8.54 3.56 -8.15
C LEU A 390 -8.29 4.94 -8.74
N THR A 391 -8.70 5.98 -8.02
CA THR A 391 -8.42 7.37 -8.39
C THR A 391 -7.92 8.17 -7.19
N THR A 392 -7.27 9.30 -7.44
CA THR A 392 -6.87 10.22 -6.37
C THR A 392 -7.96 11.28 -6.15
N GLY A 393 -8.25 11.58 -4.89
CA GLY A 393 -9.37 12.43 -4.46
C GLY A 393 -10.67 11.66 -4.23
N SER A 394 -11.61 12.31 -3.54
CA SER A 394 -12.85 11.68 -3.07
C SER A 394 -13.98 11.68 -4.10
N ARG A 395 -13.75 12.30 -5.27
CA ARG A 395 -14.66 12.38 -6.41
C ARG A 395 -13.85 12.50 -7.68
N ASN A 396 -14.37 11.96 -8.77
CA ASN A 396 -13.77 12.11 -10.09
C ASN A 396 -14.86 12.15 -11.17
N ALA A 397 -15.04 13.31 -11.78
CA ALA A 397 -16.02 13.59 -12.82
C ALA A 397 -15.77 12.86 -14.13
N SER A 398 -14.51 12.47 -14.39
CA SER A 398 -14.10 11.89 -15.66
C SER A 398 -14.28 10.37 -15.70
N ILE A 399 -14.73 9.75 -14.60
CA ILE A 399 -15.00 8.31 -14.49
C ILE A 399 -16.50 8.04 -14.54
N ASP A 400 -16.93 7.22 -15.49
CA ASP A 400 -18.28 6.68 -15.53
C ASP A 400 -18.44 5.53 -14.53
N VAL A 401 -18.71 5.89 -13.28
CA VAL A 401 -18.86 4.93 -12.17
C VAL A 401 -20.01 3.95 -12.43
N ALA A 402 -21.08 4.39 -13.10
CA ALA A 402 -22.20 3.52 -13.43
C ALA A 402 -21.79 2.42 -14.42
N ALA A 403 -21.02 2.77 -15.45
CA ALA A 403 -20.45 1.79 -16.38
C ALA A 403 -19.46 0.83 -15.69
N CYS A 404 -18.66 1.31 -14.73
CA CYS A 404 -17.81 0.45 -13.91
C CYS A 404 -18.64 -0.55 -13.09
N HIS A 405 -19.65 -0.08 -12.36
CA HIS A 405 -20.51 -0.93 -11.53
C HIS A 405 -21.30 -1.95 -12.35
N ALA A 406 -21.76 -1.59 -13.55
CA ALA A 406 -22.44 -2.51 -14.47
C ALA A 406 -21.54 -3.69 -14.92
N ARG A 407 -20.23 -3.61 -14.69
CA ARG A 407 -19.22 -4.64 -14.99
C ARG A 407 -18.57 -5.21 -13.73
N ASP A 408 -19.15 -5.00 -12.55
CA ASP A 408 -18.60 -5.41 -11.25
C ASP A 408 -17.19 -4.84 -10.95
N ILE A 409 -16.87 -3.69 -11.54
CA ILE A 409 -15.61 -2.98 -11.30
C ILE A 409 -15.80 -2.06 -10.10
N VAL A 410 -15.04 -2.30 -9.03
CA VAL A 410 -15.03 -1.43 -7.85
C VAL A 410 -14.29 -0.13 -8.18
N VAL A 411 -14.89 1.01 -7.83
CA VAL A 411 -14.24 2.33 -7.94
C VAL A 411 -13.99 2.89 -6.55
N ALA A 412 -12.75 3.29 -6.26
CA ALA A 412 -12.40 3.90 -4.98
C ALA A 412 -11.41 5.06 -5.12
N GLY A 413 -11.61 6.08 -4.30
CA GLY A 413 -10.80 7.29 -4.26
C GLY A 413 -9.83 7.34 -3.08
N THR A 414 -9.30 8.54 -2.84
CA THR A 414 -8.64 8.91 -1.58
C THR A 414 -9.45 10.02 -0.88
N PRO A 415 -9.32 10.23 0.44
CA PRO A 415 -10.02 11.32 1.12
C PRO A 415 -9.73 12.70 0.52
N ALA A 416 -10.64 13.65 0.75
CA ALA A 416 -10.43 15.04 0.35
C ALA A 416 -9.33 15.70 1.21
N GLY A 417 -8.32 16.28 0.57
CA GLY A 417 -7.20 16.98 1.22
C GLY A 417 -6.00 16.05 1.48
N GLY A 418 -4.91 16.28 0.74
CA GLY A 418 -3.58 15.79 1.10
C GLY A 418 -2.86 16.86 1.92
N GLY A 419 -2.06 16.45 2.90
CA GLY A 419 -1.34 17.36 3.80
C GLY A 419 -2.15 17.75 5.03
N GLY A 420 -2.03 16.99 6.12
CA GLY A 420 -2.61 17.30 7.44
C GLY A 420 -1.97 18.49 8.17
N GLY A 421 -1.37 19.41 7.43
CA GLY A 421 -0.67 20.58 7.96
C GLY A 421 -1.62 21.72 8.31
N ALA A 422 -1.18 22.59 9.23
CA ALA A 422 -1.86 23.85 9.50
C ALA A 422 -1.65 24.82 8.32
N GLY A 423 -2.65 25.01 7.46
CA GLY A 423 -2.55 25.97 6.36
C GLY A 423 -3.54 25.76 5.21
N PRO A 424 -3.49 26.63 4.18
CA PRO A 424 -4.25 26.43 2.94
C PRO A 424 -3.71 25.24 2.14
N ASP A 425 -4.58 24.57 1.39
CA ASP A 425 -4.17 23.45 0.52
C ASP A 425 -3.25 23.89 -0.65
N SER A 426 -2.61 22.90 -1.27
CA SER A 426 -1.70 23.08 -2.42
C SER A 426 -2.31 23.92 -3.54
N THR A 427 -3.59 23.71 -3.87
CA THR A 427 -4.25 24.44 -4.99
C THR A 427 -4.50 25.89 -4.66
N THR A 428 -4.85 26.20 -3.42
CA THR A 428 -4.94 27.57 -2.91
C THR A 428 -3.57 28.24 -2.99
N GLN A 429 -2.51 27.58 -2.50
CA GLN A 429 -1.15 28.13 -2.53
C GLN A 429 -0.69 28.40 -3.96
N HIS A 430 -0.94 27.46 -4.88
CA HIS A 430 -0.59 27.61 -6.29
C HIS A 430 -1.36 28.75 -6.97
N CYS A 431 -2.66 28.88 -6.71
CA CYS A 431 -3.44 30.00 -7.24
C CYS A 431 -2.90 31.36 -6.78
N VAL A 432 -2.56 31.48 -5.49
CA VAL A 432 -1.95 32.69 -4.93
C VAL A 432 -0.58 32.94 -5.56
N ALA A 433 0.24 31.90 -5.74
CA ALA A 433 1.53 31.99 -6.41
C ALA A 433 1.40 32.47 -7.87
N MET A 434 0.41 31.97 -8.62
CA MET A 434 0.12 32.40 -9.99
C MET A 434 -0.33 33.86 -10.05
N ILE A 435 -1.20 34.30 -9.13
CA ILE A 435 -1.61 35.71 -9.02
C ILE A 435 -0.37 36.60 -8.78
N LEU A 436 0.49 36.23 -7.83
CA LEU A 436 1.68 37.00 -7.48
C LEU A 436 2.73 36.96 -8.59
N GLY A 437 2.97 35.80 -9.19
CA GLY A 437 3.91 35.62 -10.29
C GLY A 437 3.55 36.48 -11.50
N LEU A 438 2.26 36.53 -11.83
CA LEU A 438 1.76 37.39 -12.90
C LEU A 438 1.80 38.88 -12.51
N ALA A 439 1.32 39.24 -11.31
CA ALA A 439 1.29 40.63 -10.86
C ALA A 439 2.70 41.22 -10.71
N ARG A 440 3.69 40.42 -10.34
CA ARG A 440 5.08 40.82 -10.11
C ARG A 440 6.01 40.51 -11.28
N ASN A 441 5.48 40.06 -12.41
CA ASN A 441 6.23 39.70 -13.62
C ASN A 441 7.33 38.66 -13.38
N LEU A 442 7.23 37.80 -12.37
CA LEU A 442 8.38 36.98 -11.90
C LEU A 442 9.03 36.14 -13.00
N ALA A 443 8.24 35.36 -13.73
CA ALA A 443 8.76 34.51 -14.81
C ALA A 443 9.28 35.32 -16.00
N HIS A 444 8.64 36.46 -16.29
CA HIS A 444 9.06 37.34 -17.38
C HIS A 444 10.37 38.05 -17.06
N ASP A 445 10.52 38.58 -15.85
CA ASP A 445 11.70 39.30 -15.39
C ASP A 445 12.89 38.34 -15.24
N ASP A 446 12.67 37.12 -14.75
CA ASP A 446 13.69 36.06 -14.72
C ASP A 446 14.19 35.72 -16.13
N ALA A 447 13.28 35.47 -17.07
CA ALA A 447 13.64 35.17 -18.46
C ALA A 447 14.37 36.36 -19.12
N THR A 448 13.90 37.58 -18.86
CA THR A 448 14.52 38.82 -19.37
C THR A 448 15.93 38.99 -18.84
N PHE A 449 16.15 38.81 -17.54
CA PHE A 449 17.48 38.91 -16.92
C PHE A 449 18.45 37.88 -17.49
N LYS A 450 18.01 36.62 -17.64
CA LYS A 450 18.82 35.54 -18.25
C LYS A 450 19.14 35.81 -19.72
N ALA A 451 18.29 36.56 -20.42
CA ALA A 451 18.53 37.04 -21.78
C ALA A 451 19.37 38.33 -21.86
N GLY A 452 19.88 38.84 -20.72
CA GLY A 452 20.74 40.03 -20.65
C GLY A 452 20.01 41.36 -20.47
N GLY A 453 18.70 41.35 -20.24
CA GLY A 453 17.90 42.56 -19.97
C GLY A 453 17.99 43.03 -18.51
N TRP A 454 17.62 44.29 -18.26
CA TRP A 454 17.59 44.91 -16.93
C TRP A 454 16.43 45.90 -16.79
N GLN A 455 15.58 45.73 -15.78
CA GLN A 455 14.44 46.63 -15.44
C GLN A 455 13.54 47.03 -16.63
N THR A 456 12.89 46.06 -17.27
CA THR A 456 12.15 46.28 -18.53
C THR A 456 10.71 46.79 -18.35
N THR A 457 9.93 46.24 -17.42
CA THR A 457 8.52 46.58 -17.24
C THR A 457 8.12 46.67 -15.77
N CYS A 458 7.16 47.56 -15.45
CA CYS A 458 6.70 47.73 -14.08
C CYS A 458 5.77 46.58 -13.65
N ALA A 459 5.89 46.17 -12.39
CA ALA A 459 4.95 45.27 -11.74
C ALA A 459 3.60 45.95 -11.41
N THR A 460 2.58 45.14 -11.13
CA THR A 460 1.27 45.56 -10.62
C THR A 460 1.21 45.35 -9.10
N GLY A 461 1.06 46.43 -8.34
CA GLY A 461 0.78 46.35 -6.89
C GLY A 461 -0.66 45.91 -6.63
N LEU A 462 -0.91 45.08 -5.61
CA LEU A 462 -2.23 44.53 -5.30
C LEU A 462 -2.99 45.29 -4.21
N SER A 463 -2.31 46.05 -3.36
CA SER A 463 -2.94 46.73 -2.22
C SER A 463 -4.07 47.68 -2.61
N GLY A 464 -5.22 47.56 -1.95
CA GLY A 464 -6.43 48.35 -2.18
C GLY A 464 -7.20 48.02 -3.48
N LYS A 465 -6.65 47.15 -4.34
CA LYS A 465 -7.30 46.70 -5.58
C LYS A 465 -8.44 45.73 -5.32
N VAL A 466 -9.23 45.46 -6.35
CA VAL A 466 -10.38 44.55 -6.30
C VAL A 466 -9.99 43.16 -6.79
N PHE A 467 -10.19 42.15 -5.94
CA PHE A 467 -10.13 40.74 -6.30
C PHE A 467 -11.55 40.24 -6.60
N GLY A 468 -11.78 39.84 -7.84
CA GLY A 468 -13.03 39.24 -8.30
C GLY A 468 -12.92 37.72 -8.37
N THR A 469 -13.74 36.99 -7.62
CA THR A 469 -13.80 35.52 -7.71
C THR A 469 -15.07 35.03 -8.39
N VAL A 470 -14.90 34.28 -9.48
CA VAL A 470 -15.98 33.56 -10.17
C VAL A 470 -16.15 32.21 -9.47
N GLY A 471 -17.07 32.17 -8.50
CA GLY A 471 -17.23 31.07 -7.54
C GLY A 471 -16.70 31.44 -6.16
N LEU A 472 -17.51 31.23 -5.12
CA LEU A 472 -17.16 31.44 -3.71
C LEU A 472 -17.34 30.13 -2.93
N GLY A 473 -16.80 29.04 -3.48
CA GLY A 473 -16.74 27.75 -2.79
C GLY A 473 -15.58 27.67 -1.81
N ARG A 474 -15.13 26.45 -1.49
CA ARG A 474 -14.01 26.19 -0.58
C ARG A 474 -12.71 26.90 -1.02
N LEU A 475 -12.27 26.69 -2.27
CA LEU A 475 -11.04 27.31 -2.80
C LEU A 475 -11.20 28.83 -3.00
N GLY A 476 -12.32 29.27 -3.59
CA GLY A 476 -12.61 30.70 -3.77
C GLY A 476 -12.59 31.47 -2.44
N THR A 477 -13.17 30.91 -1.38
CA THR A 477 -13.14 31.49 -0.03
C THR A 477 -11.72 31.54 0.53
N SER A 478 -10.96 30.47 0.38
CA SER A 478 -9.57 30.38 0.86
C SER A 478 -8.67 31.42 0.20
N VAL A 479 -8.73 31.54 -1.13
CA VAL A 479 -7.97 32.54 -1.89
C VAL A 479 -8.44 33.96 -1.56
N SER A 480 -9.76 34.22 -1.54
CA SER A 480 -10.32 35.52 -1.16
C SER A 480 -9.89 35.97 0.24
N ARG A 481 -9.86 35.05 1.21
CA ARG A 481 -9.36 35.34 2.56
C ARG A 481 -7.90 35.80 2.53
N ILE A 482 -7.04 35.13 1.76
CA ILE A 482 -5.62 35.50 1.63
C ILE A 482 -5.48 36.86 0.95
N MET A 483 -6.18 37.07 -0.18
CA MET A 483 -6.17 38.34 -0.91
C MET A 483 -6.64 39.50 -0.04
N HIS A 484 -7.66 39.27 0.79
CA HIS A 484 -8.17 40.25 1.73
C HIS A 484 -7.18 40.54 2.87
N LEU A 485 -6.78 39.53 3.65
CA LEU A 485 -5.99 39.72 4.86
C LEU A 485 -4.53 40.10 4.59
N ALA A 486 -3.88 39.41 3.65
CA ALA A 486 -2.44 39.57 3.43
C ALA A 486 -2.12 40.72 2.48
N PHE A 487 -3.01 41.00 1.52
CA PHE A 487 -2.78 42.00 0.47
C PHE A 487 -3.69 43.22 0.58
N GLY A 488 -4.68 43.23 1.47
CA GLY A 488 -5.60 44.36 1.63
C GLY A 488 -6.48 44.59 0.40
N MET A 489 -6.78 43.53 -0.36
CA MET A 489 -7.68 43.62 -1.51
C MET A 489 -9.14 43.64 -1.06
N ARG A 490 -9.96 44.36 -1.82
CA ARG A 490 -11.42 44.32 -1.70
C ARG A 490 -11.94 43.13 -2.49
N VAL A 491 -12.79 42.29 -1.90
CA VAL A 491 -13.27 41.07 -2.55
C VAL A 491 -14.68 41.27 -3.08
N VAL A 492 -14.85 41.01 -4.38
CA VAL A 492 -16.16 40.84 -5.01
C VAL A 492 -16.31 39.41 -5.50
N ALA A 493 -17.49 38.83 -5.36
CA ALA A 493 -17.74 37.44 -5.71
C ALA A 493 -19.02 37.31 -6.52
N TRP A 494 -19.00 36.40 -7.49
CA TRP A 494 -20.20 36.04 -8.24
C TRP A 494 -20.22 34.54 -8.52
N SER A 495 -21.42 33.95 -8.42
CA SER A 495 -21.79 32.70 -9.10
C SER A 495 -23.29 32.74 -9.35
N ALA A 496 -23.82 31.86 -10.21
CA ALA A 496 -25.22 31.91 -10.64
C ALA A 496 -26.25 32.00 -9.48
N ASN A 497 -25.96 31.40 -8.33
CA ASN A 497 -26.87 31.36 -7.18
C ASN A 497 -26.26 32.01 -5.91
N LEU A 498 -25.20 32.83 -6.03
CA LEU A 498 -24.58 33.45 -4.86
C LEU A 498 -25.45 34.61 -4.36
N THR A 499 -25.89 34.53 -3.10
CA THR A 499 -26.50 35.67 -2.40
C THR A 499 -25.49 36.33 -1.46
N GLN A 500 -25.80 37.55 -1.01
CA GLN A 500 -24.93 38.24 -0.04
C GLN A 500 -24.90 37.50 1.30
N GLU A 501 -26.02 36.93 1.75
CA GLU A 501 -26.09 36.13 2.98
C GLU A 501 -25.13 34.94 2.89
N LYS A 502 -25.10 34.27 1.72
CA LYS A 502 -24.17 33.15 1.53
C LYS A 502 -22.71 33.61 1.51
N ALA A 503 -22.42 34.77 0.94
CA ALA A 503 -21.07 35.34 0.98
C ALA A 503 -20.64 35.70 2.41
N ASP A 504 -21.55 36.24 3.21
CA ASP A 504 -21.34 36.57 4.63
C ASP A 504 -21.07 35.29 5.45
N GLU A 505 -21.82 34.20 5.22
CA GLU A 505 -21.55 32.89 5.82
C GLU A 505 -20.15 32.36 5.49
N MET A 506 -19.70 32.49 4.23
CA MET A 506 -18.37 32.06 3.81
C MET A 506 -17.27 32.90 4.46
N ALA A 507 -17.49 34.21 4.65
CA ALA A 507 -16.55 35.08 5.37
C ALA A 507 -16.43 34.66 6.84
N GLN A 508 -17.55 34.44 7.52
CA GLN A 508 -17.57 33.96 8.90
C GLN A 508 -16.87 32.60 9.05
N GLY A 509 -17.20 31.65 8.16
CA GLY A 509 -16.56 30.32 8.14
C GLY A 509 -15.05 30.38 7.88
N ALA A 510 -14.58 31.44 7.23
CA ALA A 510 -13.16 31.72 7.01
C ALA A 510 -12.49 32.47 8.18
N GLY A 511 -13.23 32.73 9.26
CA GLY A 511 -12.76 33.46 10.44
C GLY A 511 -12.66 34.98 10.22
N LEU A 512 -13.43 35.53 9.28
CA LEU A 512 -13.45 36.95 8.97
C LEU A 512 -14.74 37.60 9.49
N PRO A 513 -14.70 38.90 9.84
CA PRO A 513 -15.93 39.66 10.04
C PRO A 513 -16.71 39.74 8.72
N VAL A 514 -18.03 39.85 8.78
CA VAL A 514 -18.88 39.98 7.57
C VAL A 514 -18.71 41.33 6.87
N GLU A 515 -18.36 42.36 7.64
CA GLU A 515 -18.11 43.71 7.17
C GLU A 515 -17.09 44.42 8.06
N ASP A 516 -16.49 45.48 7.53
CA ASP A 516 -15.59 46.35 8.28
C ASP A 516 -16.36 47.38 9.14
N GLY A 517 -15.63 48.20 9.90
CA GLY A 517 -16.22 49.23 10.76
C GLY A 517 -16.98 50.34 10.02
N ASN A 518 -16.93 50.38 8.68
CA ASN A 518 -17.66 51.32 7.84
C ASN A 518 -18.87 50.65 7.13
N GLY A 519 -19.19 49.40 7.46
CA GLY A 519 -20.27 48.64 6.85
C GLY A 519 -19.94 48.09 5.45
N VAL A 520 -18.67 48.07 5.04
CA VAL A 520 -18.27 47.48 3.76
C VAL A 520 -18.13 45.97 3.92
N LYS A 521 -18.89 45.21 3.14
CA LYS A 521 -18.84 43.74 3.15
C LYS A 521 -17.44 43.21 2.84
N THR A 522 -16.98 42.26 3.66
CA THR A 522 -15.68 41.59 3.48
C THR A 522 -15.65 40.81 2.18
N PHE A 523 -16.67 39.98 1.94
CA PHE A 523 -16.93 39.35 0.65
C PHE A 523 -18.24 39.90 0.09
N ARG A 524 -18.15 40.78 -0.91
CA ARG A 524 -19.35 41.38 -1.51
C ARG A 524 -19.85 40.53 -2.68
N ALA A 525 -21.06 39.99 -2.57
CA ALA A 525 -21.75 39.36 -3.69
C ALA A 525 -22.18 40.45 -4.69
N VAL A 526 -21.87 40.26 -5.97
CA VAL A 526 -22.17 41.21 -7.05
C VAL A 526 -22.73 40.48 -8.26
N GLY A 527 -23.29 41.21 -9.22
CA GLY A 527 -23.69 40.64 -10.51
C GLY A 527 -22.48 40.29 -11.40
N ARG A 528 -22.70 39.43 -12.41
CA ARG A 528 -21.66 39.00 -13.38
C ARG A 528 -20.96 40.19 -14.02
N GLU A 529 -21.73 41.12 -14.58
CA GLU A 529 -21.18 42.31 -15.26
C GLU A 529 -20.33 43.18 -14.32
N GLU A 530 -20.80 43.39 -13.09
CA GLU A 530 -20.09 44.20 -12.10
C GLU A 530 -18.77 43.53 -11.68
N LEU A 531 -18.74 42.19 -11.55
CA LEU A 531 -17.51 41.47 -11.22
C LEU A 531 -16.43 41.74 -12.28
N PHE A 532 -16.73 41.51 -13.55
CA PHE A 532 -15.74 41.67 -14.62
C PHE A 532 -15.35 43.14 -14.83
N ALA A 533 -16.30 44.08 -14.72
CA ALA A 533 -16.01 45.51 -14.89
C ALA A 533 -15.19 46.12 -13.74
N SER A 534 -15.40 45.66 -12.49
CA SER A 534 -14.79 46.28 -11.31
C SER A 534 -13.50 45.63 -10.83
N ALA A 535 -13.27 44.36 -11.15
CA ALA A 535 -12.11 43.60 -10.69
C ALA A 535 -10.79 44.07 -11.34
N ASP A 536 -9.73 44.10 -10.55
CA ASP A 536 -8.35 44.25 -11.04
C ASP A 536 -7.68 42.88 -11.23
N VAL A 537 -8.13 41.87 -10.49
CA VAL A 537 -7.76 40.47 -10.68
C VAL A 537 -9.04 39.65 -10.71
N VAL A 538 -9.29 38.91 -11.78
CA VAL A 538 -10.38 37.94 -11.88
C VAL A 538 -9.81 36.53 -11.75
N SER A 539 -10.30 35.74 -10.80
CA SER A 539 -9.92 34.34 -10.61
C SER A 539 -11.13 33.42 -10.76
N VAL A 540 -10.98 32.37 -11.56
CA VAL A 540 -12.00 31.33 -11.75
C VAL A 540 -11.85 30.24 -10.69
N GLN A 541 -12.91 30.03 -9.89
CA GLN A 541 -12.96 29.15 -8.71
C GLN A 541 -14.27 28.35 -8.66
N ILE A 542 -14.70 27.81 -9.80
CA ILE A 542 -15.96 27.08 -9.96
C ILE A 542 -15.71 25.68 -10.53
N VAL A 543 -16.55 24.73 -10.13
CA VAL A 543 -16.51 23.36 -10.65
C VAL A 543 -16.98 23.33 -12.10
N LEU A 544 -16.28 22.59 -12.96
CA LEU A 544 -16.71 22.34 -14.33
C LEU A 544 -17.94 21.43 -14.35
N SER A 545 -18.93 21.83 -15.12
CA SER A 545 -20.19 21.13 -15.35
C SER A 545 -20.74 21.56 -16.71
N VAL A 546 -21.84 20.94 -17.16
CA VAL A 546 -22.57 21.39 -18.35
C VAL A 546 -22.95 22.88 -18.26
N ARG A 547 -23.28 23.37 -17.05
CA ARG A 547 -23.70 24.76 -16.82
C ARG A 547 -22.55 25.77 -16.76
N SER A 548 -21.33 25.30 -16.48
CA SER A 548 -20.16 26.17 -16.32
C SER A 548 -19.14 26.04 -17.45
N ARG A 549 -19.36 25.16 -18.42
CA ARG A 549 -18.56 25.11 -19.65
C ARG A 549 -18.82 26.37 -20.47
N GLY A 550 -17.75 27.03 -20.90
CA GLY A 550 -17.82 28.31 -21.62
C GLY A 550 -18.48 29.45 -20.82
N LEU A 551 -18.47 29.36 -19.49
CA LEU A 551 -19.08 30.36 -18.60
C LEU A 551 -18.42 31.74 -18.73
N VAL A 552 -17.11 31.79 -18.98
CA VAL A 552 -16.39 33.04 -19.22
C VAL A 552 -16.17 33.18 -20.72
N ASP A 553 -16.79 34.19 -21.31
CA ASP A 553 -16.83 34.40 -22.75
C ASP A 553 -16.16 35.71 -23.18
N LYS A 554 -16.28 36.05 -24.48
CA LYS A 554 -15.71 37.25 -25.07
C LYS A 554 -16.27 38.54 -24.46
N GLU A 555 -17.54 38.55 -24.08
CA GLU A 555 -18.18 39.74 -23.52
C GLU A 555 -17.65 40.02 -22.11
N ASP A 556 -17.51 38.98 -21.28
CA ASP A 556 -16.90 39.11 -19.95
C ASP A 556 -15.47 39.64 -20.03
N LEU A 557 -14.65 39.05 -20.89
CA LEU A 557 -13.25 39.46 -21.08
C LEU A 557 -13.16 40.90 -21.61
N GLY A 558 -14.10 41.31 -22.47
CA GLY A 558 -14.19 42.67 -22.99
C GLY A 558 -14.63 43.71 -21.95
N ARG A 559 -15.31 43.29 -20.87
CA ARG A 559 -15.72 44.15 -19.75
C ARG A 559 -14.58 44.40 -18.76
N MET A 560 -13.56 43.56 -18.75
CA MET A 560 -12.41 43.70 -17.85
C MET A 560 -11.63 44.99 -18.12
N LYS A 561 -11.03 45.54 -17.07
CA LYS A 561 -10.13 46.69 -17.21
C LYS A 561 -8.92 46.29 -18.07
N LYS A 562 -8.41 47.23 -18.86
CA LYS A 562 -7.15 47.04 -19.59
C LYS A 562 -5.96 46.70 -18.68
N SER A 563 -6.00 47.16 -17.43
CA SER A 563 -4.99 46.84 -16.41
C SER A 563 -5.21 45.53 -15.68
N ALA A 564 -6.31 44.82 -15.93
CA ALA A 564 -6.72 43.66 -15.14
C ALA A 564 -5.89 42.41 -15.44
N LEU A 565 -5.83 41.51 -14.47
CA LEU A 565 -5.21 40.20 -14.56
C LEU A 565 -6.30 39.13 -14.53
N PHE A 566 -6.22 38.13 -15.40
CA PHE A 566 -7.12 36.98 -15.41
C PHE A 566 -6.39 35.72 -14.99
N VAL A 567 -6.97 34.93 -14.08
CA VAL A 567 -6.35 33.71 -13.52
C VAL A 567 -7.33 32.54 -13.56
N ASN A 568 -6.90 31.40 -14.10
CA ASN A 568 -7.67 30.16 -14.04
C ASN A 568 -6.80 28.99 -13.55
N THR A 569 -7.13 28.51 -12.35
CA THR A 569 -6.58 27.27 -11.75
C THR A 569 -7.67 26.23 -11.47
N SER A 570 -8.85 26.41 -12.08
CA SER A 570 -9.99 25.50 -11.95
C SER A 570 -9.99 24.44 -13.05
N ARG A 571 -10.58 24.75 -14.21
CA ARG A 571 -10.64 23.88 -15.39
C ARG A 571 -10.62 24.74 -16.66
N GLY A 572 -9.88 24.32 -17.68
CA GLY A 572 -9.76 25.03 -18.96
C GLY A 572 -11.12 25.32 -19.61
N PRO A 573 -11.99 24.30 -19.80
CA PRO A 573 -13.26 24.47 -20.52
C PRO A 573 -14.30 25.40 -19.87
N ILE A 574 -14.03 25.95 -18.67
CA ILE A 574 -14.89 26.98 -18.06
C ILE A 574 -14.79 28.30 -18.83
N VAL A 575 -13.66 28.54 -19.50
CA VAL A 575 -13.40 29.74 -20.29
C VAL A 575 -13.45 29.34 -21.76
N VAL A 576 -14.07 30.18 -22.59
CA VAL A 576 -14.00 30.02 -24.04
C VAL A 576 -12.56 30.32 -24.50
N GLU A 577 -11.79 29.28 -24.82
CA GLU A 577 -10.34 29.39 -25.09
C GLU A 577 -10.02 30.40 -26.20
N GLU A 578 -10.76 30.34 -27.32
CA GLU A 578 -10.58 31.26 -28.45
C GLU A 578 -10.77 32.74 -28.04
N ALA A 579 -11.75 33.02 -27.18
CA ALA A 579 -12.00 34.38 -26.70
C ALA A 579 -10.87 34.87 -25.79
N LEU A 580 -10.31 33.98 -24.96
CA LEU A 580 -9.18 34.32 -24.09
C LEU A 580 -7.89 34.51 -24.89
N LEU A 581 -7.63 33.69 -25.90
CA LEU A 581 -6.53 33.87 -26.84
C LEU A 581 -6.64 35.21 -27.59
N ASP A 582 -7.82 35.56 -28.13
CA ASP A 582 -8.05 36.86 -28.78
C ASP A 582 -7.77 38.02 -27.81
N ALA A 583 -8.28 37.94 -26.59
CA ALA A 583 -8.06 38.95 -25.56
C ALA A 583 -6.57 39.12 -25.22
N ALA A 584 -5.84 38.00 -25.09
CA ALA A 584 -4.40 38.00 -24.83
C ALA A 584 -3.60 38.54 -26.02
N ASN A 585 -3.97 38.16 -27.24
CA ASN A 585 -3.33 38.60 -28.48
C ASN A 585 -3.49 40.09 -28.73
N ARG A 586 -4.66 40.64 -28.42
CA ARG A 586 -4.96 42.05 -28.63
C ARG A 586 -4.56 42.93 -27.44
N GLY A 587 -4.09 42.34 -26.34
CA GLY A 587 -3.77 43.07 -25.11
C GLY A 587 -4.99 43.75 -24.50
N LEU A 588 -6.17 43.13 -24.59
CA LEU A 588 -7.42 43.67 -24.02
C LEU A 588 -7.33 43.77 -22.50
N ILE A 589 -6.62 42.84 -21.89
CA ILE A 589 -6.27 42.80 -20.46
C ILE A 589 -4.77 42.76 -20.29
N ARG A 590 -4.26 43.09 -19.10
CA ARG A 590 -2.82 43.21 -18.87
C ARG A 590 -2.13 41.86 -18.88
N GLY A 591 -2.75 40.84 -18.30
CA GLY A 591 -2.13 39.53 -18.23
C GLY A 591 -3.08 38.39 -17.94
N VAL A 592 -2.64 37.19 -18.30
CA VAL A 592 -3.36 35.91 -18.16
C VAL A 592 -2.46 34.90 -17.46
N ALA A 593 -2.98 34.22 -16.44
CA ALA A 593 -2.30 33.13 -15.75
C ALA A 593 -3.16 31.86 -15.79
N LEU A 594 -2.64 30.78 -16.39
CA LEU A 594 -3.37 29.52 -16.54
C LEU A 594 -2.56 28.36 -15.98
N ASP A 595 -3.20 27.57 -15.13
CA ASP A 595 -2.69 26.25 -14.72
C ASP A 595 -3.37 25.11 -15.47
N VAL A 596 -4.47 25.39 -16.18
CA VAL A 596 -5.36 24.39 -16.76
C VAL A 596 -5.76 24.75 -18.19
N PHE A 597 -5.96 23.74 -19.03
CA PHE A 597 -6.23 23.87 -20.46
C PHE A 597 -7.42 22.99 -20.87
N GLU A 598 -7.94 23.19 -22.08
CA GLU A 598 -9.04 22.36 -22.61
C GLU A 598 -8.55 20.95 -22.97
N ILE A 599 -7.39 20.87 -23.63
CA ILE A 599 -6.69 19.63 -23.93
C ILE A 599 -5.43 19.56 -23.07
N GLU A 600 -5.31 18.49 -22.30
CA GLU A 600 -4.14 18.20 -21.48
C GLU A 600 -3.63 16.77 -21.77
N PRO A 601 -2.32 16.56 -22.01
CA PRO A 601 -1.25 17.56 -22.07
C PRO A 601 -1.42 18.60 -23.20
N LEU A 602 -1.05 19.85 -22.94
CA LEU A 602 -1.18 20.93 -23.91
C LEU A 602 -0.40 20.62 -25.20
N PRO A 603 -1.01 20.61 -26.40
CA PRO A 603 -0.32 20.30 -27.65
C PRO A 603 0.90 21.20 -27.90
N LEU A 604 1.95 20.65 -28.52
CA LEU A 604 3.18 21.42 -28.84
C LEU A 604 2.93 22.56 -29.84
N SER A 605 1.90 22.42 -30.68
CA SER A 605 1.45 23.44 -31.63
C SER A 605 0.58 24.53 -31.00
N SER A 606 0.17 24.41 -29.74
CA SER A 606 -0.71 25.36 -29.10
C SER A 606 -0.09 26.76 -29.03
N GLU A 607 -0.87 27.78 -29.39
CA GLU A 607 -0.42 29.18 -29.36
C GLU A 607 -0.03 29.65 -27.96
N TRP A 608 -0.60 29.05 -26.90
CA TRP A 608 -0.22 29.32 -25.52
C TRP A 608 1.29 29.15 -25.28
N ARG A 609 1.95 28.24 -26.00
CA ARG A 609 3.40 27.98 -25.89
C ARG A 609 4.28 29.07 -26.54
N SER A 610 3.70 30.12 -27.14
CA SER A 610 4.45 31.22 -27.73
C SER A 610 5.36 31.92 -26.73
N THR A 611 6.55 32.35 -27.16
CA THR A 611 7.47 33.20 -26.37
C THR A 611 7.27 34.70 -26.59
N LYS A 612 6.31 35.08 -27.43
CA LYS A 612 6.03 36.47 -27.81
C LYS A 612 5.03 37.17 -26.89
N TRP A 613 4.62 36.54 -25.79
CA TRP A 613 3.73 37.16 -24.80
C TRP A 613 4.40 38.39 -24.15
N GLY A 614 3.61 39.43 -23.86
CA GLY A 614 4.12 40.72 -23.38
C GLY A 614 4.83 41.58 -24.44
N GLN A 615 4.86 41.15 -25.70
CA GLN A 615 5.49 41.89 -26.81
C GLN A 615 4.43 42.36 -27.82
N GLY A 616 4.72 43.45 -28.54
CA GLY A 616 3.86 43.92 -29.64
C GLY A 616 2.43 44.29 -29.22
N GLY A 617 2.23 44.66 -27.94
CA GLY A 617 0.92 44.96 -27.38
C GLY A 617 0.14 43.74 -26.87
N ARG A 618 0.68 42.52 -26.97
CA ARG A 618 0.06 41.31 -26.38
C ARG A 618 0.12 41.35 -24.85
N SER A 619 -0.84 40.72 -24.20
CA SER A 619 -0.86 40.52 -22.76
C SER A 619 0.35 39.72 -22.28
N HIS A 620 0.74 39.93 -21.02
CA HIS A 620 1.66 39.02 -20.34
C HIS A 620 0.97 37.68 -20.06
N VAL A 621 1.69 36.57 -20.20
CA VAL A 621 1.12 35.23 -19.97
C VAL A 621 2.04 34.43 -19.05
N LEU A 622 1.46 33.81 -18.02
CA LEU A 622 2.12 32.88 -17.10
C LEU A 622 1.39 31.53 -17.14
N LEU A 623 2.10 30.46 -17.46
CA LEU A 623 1.52 29.12 -17.60
C LEU A 623 2.20 28.15 -16.66
N THR A 624 1.43 27.25 -16.07
CA THR A 624 1.93 26.09 -15.32
C THR A 624 1.20 24.82 -15.79
N PRO A 625 1.86 23.65 -15.81
CA PRO A 625 1.30 22.44 -16.40
C PRO A 625 0.41 21.65 -15.41
N HIS A 626 -0.71 22.25 -14.99
CA HIS A 626 -1.68 21.66 -14.05
C HIS A 626 -1.04 21.20 -12.74
N MET A 627 -0.32 22.12 -12.12
CA MET A 627 0.47 21.90 -10.91
C MET A 627 -0.30 22.21 -9.63
N GLY A 628 -1.54 22.70 -9.70
CA GLY A 628 -2.31 23.10 -8.54
C GLY A 628 -2.49 22.03 -7.45
N TYR A 629 -2.43 20.75 -7.75
CA TYR A 629 -2.46 19.69 -6.74
C TYR A 629 -1.15 18.90 -6.63
N VAL A 630 -0.17 19.22 -7.48
CA VAL A 630 1.07 18.44 -7.64
C VAL A 630 2.07 18.91 -6.59
N GLU A 631 1.92 18.35 -5.41
CA GLU A 631 2.79 18.55 -4.24
C GLU A 631 3.23 17.18 -3.72
N GLU A 632 4.51 17.06 -3.35
CA GLU A 632 5.16 15.76 -3.11
C GLU A 632 4.46 14.95 -2.01
N GLU A 633 4.16 15.58 -0.86
CA GLU A 633 3.49 14.91 0.26
C GLU A 633 2.06 14.49 -0.12
N THR A 634 1.32 15.37 -0.80
CA THR A 634 -0.04 15.09 -1.30
C THR A 634 -0.06 13.88 -2.24
N LEU A 635 0.86 13.82 -3.21
CA LEU A 635 0.95 12.70 -4.14
C LEU A 635 1.38 11.41 -3.43
N ALA A 636 2.39 11.49 -2.56
CA ALA A 636 2.88 10.34 -1.81
C ALA A 636 1.77 9.72 -0.93
N ASP A 637 0.98 10.55 -0.25
CA ASP A 637 -0.13 10.09 0.58
C ASP A 637 -1.25 9.44 -0.24
N TRP A 638 -1.57 10.00 -1.41
CA TRP A 638 -2.53 9.36 -2.30
C TRP A 638 -2.06 8.01 -2.81
N TYR A 639 -0.80 7.86 -3.20
CA TYR A 639 -0.26 6.58 -3.65
C TYR A 639 -0.21 5.54 -2.54
N LYS A 640 0.15 5.93 -1.30
CA LYS A 640 0.06 5.03 -0.13
C LYS A 640 -1.36 4.47 0.04
N LEU A 641 -2.37 5.33 -0.01
CA LEU A 641 -3.77 4.92 0.14
C LEU A 641 -4.26 4.03 -1.02
N GLN A 642 -3.81 4.29 -2.26
CA GLN A 642 -4.12 3.40 -3.37
C GLN A 642 -3.54 2.00 -3.15
N ILE A 643 -2.30 1.90 -2.67
CA ILE A 643 -1.67 0.61 -2.31
C ILE A 643 -2.46 -0.10 -1.21
N GLU A 644 -2.88 0.62 -0.16
CA GLU A 644 -3.72 0.05 0.89
C GLU A 644 -5.03 -0.52 0.32
N ASN A 645 -5.68 0.20 -0.60
CA ASN A 645 -6.89 -0.27 -1.27
C ASN A 645 -6.64 -1.50 -2.16
N ILE A 646 -5.51 -1.58 -2.86
CA ILE A 646 -5.11 -2.78 -3.61
C ILE A 646 -4.99 -3.99 -2.69
N LEU A 647 -4.30 -3.81 -1.55
CA LEU A 647 -4.08 -4.88 -0.57
C LEU A 647 -5.39 -5.33 0.07
N ARG A 648 -6.29 -4.40 0.40
CA ARG A 648 -7.65 -4.71 0.91
C ARG A 648 -8.47 -5.48 -0.13
N TRP A 649 -8.49 -4.98 -1.37
CA TRP A 649 -9.21 -5.60 -2.48
C TRP A 649 -8.76 -7.05 -2.69
N LYS A 650 -7.44 -7.30 -2.69
CA LYS A 650 -6.90 -8.66 -2.87
C LYS A 650 -7.33 -9.63 -1.75
N LYS A 651 -7.58 -9.12 -0.54
CA LYS A 651 -8.04 -9.90 0.62
C LYS A 651 -9.57 -10.03 0.71
N GLY A 652 -10.32 -9.37 -0.17
CA GLY A 652 -11.78 -9.26 -0.06
C GLY A 652 -12.24 -8.37 1.10
N GLU A 653 -11.38 -7.48 1.59
CA GLU A 653 -11.70 -6.51 2.64
C GLU A 653 -12.38 -5.26 2.07
N ALA A 654 -13.09 -4.51 2.91
CA ALA A 654 -13.68 -3.24 2.51
C ALA A 654 -12.58 -2.19 2.18
N LEU A 655 -12.71 -1.55 1.02
CA LEU A 655 -11.85 -0.45 0.57
C LEU A 655 -12.24 0.87 1.26
N ALA A 656 -11.27 1.77 1.38
CA ALA A 656 -11.51 3.14 1.79
C ALA A 656 -12.04 3.97 0.60
N THR A 657 -12.97 4.89 0.88
CA THR A 657 -13.50 5.87 -0.10
C THR A 657 -14.09 5.24 -1.37
N VAL A 658 -14.85 4.15 -1.21
CA VAL A 658 -15.57 3.51 -2.32
C VAL A 658 -16.66 4.44 -2.85
N PHE A 659 -16.74 4.58 -4.16
CA PHE A 659 -17.79 5.36 -4.81
C PHE A 659 -19.04 4.47 -4.91
N LYS A 660 -20.13 4.88 -4.25
CA LYS A 660 -21.35 4.06 -4.15
C LYS A 660 -22.36 4.31 -5.28
N ASP A 661 -22.35 5.50 -5.87
CA ASP A 661 -23.17 5.92 -7.02
C ASP A 661 -22.37 6.92 -7.87
N SER A 662 -22.85 7.23 -9.10
CA SER A 662 -22.24 8.21 -10.02
C SER A 662 -21.97 9.53 -9.30
N GLY A 663 -20.70 9.75 -8.91
CA GLY A 663 -20.27 10.65 -7.83
C GLY A 663 -20.61 12.14 -7.99
N TYR A 664 -21.88 12.49 -7.86
CA TYR A 664 -22.41 13.85 -7.84
C TYR A 664 -23.45 14.05 -6.74
#